data_AF-A0A9D2D9T0-F1
#
_entry.id   AF-A0A9D2D9T0-F1
#
_cell.length_a   1.000
_cell.length_b   1.000
_cell.length_c   1.000
_cell.angle_alpha   90.00
_cell.angle_beta   90.00
_cell.angle_gamma   90.00
#
_symmetry.space_group_name_H-M   'P 1'
#
loop_
_entity.id
_entity.type
_entity.pdbx_description
1 polymer ?
#
loop_
_entity_poly.entity_id
_entity_poly.type
_entity_poly.pdbx_seq_one_letter_code
_entity_poly.pdbx_strand_id
1 'polypeptide(L)'
;MKSRWQKAAALTLAAAMVCARGIPTSAETAQEDAAASAGKSGAADINYLTLQPGETTASIHLNWYAPAGTSQALVKFSSAMGDITAEAEVGELTAPTKLDTGKYTDTGSVVCKAAVEGLTPDTAYTYQISYDNGQTWSQEYTYTTAKSDSFRFGFTSDPQIKEDQSSDDRGWNPADGTNQTGWAAMMEKLAEEGVNLVVSAGDQVEDQSWGKSSEYAAFFAPEEMSSIAYAPAVGNHDRHYMFADHFNLPNEMSVAGVDENGVLEQVKTTFRGQNNGTSQSHGNYIQATADEIANNSESNGVTPNAEGQYDFTERREMETKGNYYYLYDNVLFVTLNTGAYPGGNDEENAGNASVPSATKDNSEAEAMVENFRTTMNAAVSEYAGQYDWLIVTHHKSTQTVAKHAADSDIENYVDAGFEQVMDEFDVDFVLGGHDHVYSRSYVLKDGQRNAERLDIFNDPDGTIYLTGNCCSDMQYYTPFESLDKTNNADYPVLANGESGSAGYLEGNLPYGNQEWNQEYSPSYAVFDVTGNKISVNVYNLAGDSADPDSELIDSFSVTKNADGGAKTTGEENGNASLDLTQDARYDAGMSNADGGVMEIVDYNTVTGWAYAVNGQTGNLTAIAVKDMADSANVDLLDGNDIDVRSIIEENCEGFAYGDMTSVAVSADGTKLAVAVQAEGYADNGRVAVFACNADGTLTFESAYETGVQPDMVTFTPDDTKILTANEGEPREGYADGAADPAGTVTVITLADGSAVHVGFTAYDNAEERKKLTDAGIVLKKGADPSSDLEPEYIAAGNDTAYVTLQEANAIAVIDLDSTQVTGIYSAGYEDHSTVAVDIDKKDEAYNPKTYESLKGIRMPDSIALYSTDGTDYLVTANEGDSREWGDYLNEVERDFGDGETSPSGKITAENSGLTGKVVFFDS
;
A
#
# COMPACT_ATOMS: atom_id res chain seq x y z
N MET A 1 45.93 4.58 -17.89
CA MET A 1 46.30 4.20 -19.26
C MET A 1 45.10 3.52 -19.89
N LYS A 2 44.73 3.91 -21.12
CA LYS A 2 43.52 3.50 -21.84
C LYS A 2 43.70 2.14 -22.57
N SER A 3 42.72 1.24 -22.51
CA SER A 3 42.25 0.35 -23.62
C SER A 3 41.06 -0.51 -23.14
N ARG A 4 39.80 -0.27 -23.51
CA ARG A 4 39.08 -0.68 -24.75
C ARG A 4 39.17 -2.16 -25.10
N TRP A 5 38.04 -2.89 -25.04
CA TRP A 5 37.50 -3.78 -26.10
C TRP A 5 35.95 -3.74 -26.05
N GLN A 6 35.31 -3.93 -27.22
CA GLN A 6 33.89 -3.66 -27.54
C GLN A 6 33.14 -4.95 -27.94
N LYS A 7 31.79 -4.83 -27.97
CA LYS A 7 30.74 -5.54 -28.77
C LYS A 7 30.04 -6.72 -28.05
N ALA A 8 28.72 -6.94 -28.12
CA ALA A 8 27.58 -6.27 -28.76
C ALA A 8 26.24 -6.92 -28.33
N ALA A 9 25.14 -6.15 -28.22
CA ALA A 9 23.75 -6.57 -28.46
C ALA A 9 22.92 -5.26 -28.66
N ALA A 10 22.55 -4.94 -29.91
CA ALA A 10 21.23 -5.14 -30.52
C ALA A 10 20.20 -4.07 -30.09
N LEU A 11 20.07 -3.04 -30.94
CA LEU A 11 19.03 -2.01 -30.90
C LEU A 11 17.69 -2.55 -31.39
N THR A 12 16.60 -2.15 -30.73
CA THR A 12 15.36 -1.73 -31.40
C THR A 12 14.92 -0.37 -30.85
N LEU A 13 14.66 0.55 -31.76
CA LEU A 13 14.44 1.99 -31.57
C LEU A 13 12.99 2.27 -31.10
N ALA A 14 12.83 3.05 -30.04
CA ALA A 14 11.71 3.97 -29.89
C ALA A 14 12.30 5.38 -29.68
N ALA A 15 11.86 6.32 -30.50
CA ALA A 15 12.48 7.64 -30.66
C ALA A 15 11.87 8.65 -29.67
N ALA A 16 12.63 9.04 -28.64
CA ALA A 16 12.34 10.23 -27.84
C ALA A 16 12.98 11.46 -28.51
N MET A 17 12.17 12.41 -28.98
CA MET A 17 12.65 13.73 -29.39
C MET A 17 12.76 14.62 -28.16
N VAL A 18 13.99 14.80 -27.69
CA VAL A 18 14.39 15.84 -26.72
C VAL A 18 14.36 17.20 -27.42
N CYS A 19 13.48 18.09 -27.00
CA CYS A 19 13.61 19.52 -27.26
C CYS A 19 13.99 20.26 -25.97
N ALA A 20 15.28 20.51 -25.82
CA ALA A 20 15.86 21.36 -24.78
C ALA A 20 15.25 22.76 -24.79
N ARG A 21 14.74 23.23 -23.64
CA ARG A 21 14.42 24.64 -23.39
C ARG A 21 15.47 25.24 -22.45
N GLY A 22 16.09 26.32 -22.91
CA GLY A 22 16.94 27.19 -22.10
C GLY A 22 16.10 28.23 -21.37
N ILE A 23 16.45 28.45 -20.11
CA ILE A 23 15.93 29.46 -19.19
C ILE A 23 16.23 30.88 -19.71
N PRO A 24 15.36 31.86 -19.44
CA PRO A 24 15.83 33.00 -18.66
C PRO A 24 14.89 33.41 -17.53
N THR A 25 15.51 33.63 -16.38
CA THR A 25 15.05 34.34 -15.19
C THR A 25 14.63 35.79 -15.47
N SER A 26 13.51 36.25 -14.89
CA SER A 26 13.45 37.38 -13.95
C SER A 26 12.01 37.80 -13.65
N ALA A 27 11.68 37.87 -12.36
CA ALA A 27 10.49 38.53 -11.81
C ALA A 27 10.61 40.06 -11.90
N GLU A 28 9.49 40.75 -12.20
CA GLU A 28 9.06 41.99 -11.52
C GLU A 28 7.72 42.51 -12.07
N THR A 29 6.78 42.72 -11.13
CA THR A 29 5.67 43.71 -11.11
C THR A 29 4.52 43.57 -12.10
N ALA A 30 3.38 43.08 -11.59
CA ALA A 30 2.06 43.25 -12.17
C ALA A 30 1.41 44.56 -11.67
N GLN A 31 1.17 45.51 -12.57
CA GLN A 31 0.08 46.48 -12.43
C GLN A 31 -0.32 47.04 -13.81
N GLU A 32 -1.61 46.93 -14.12
CA GLU A 32 -2.36 47.56 -15.22
C GLU A 32 -1.90 47.26 -16.67
N ASP A 33 -2.68 46.44 -17.38
CA ASP A 33 -3.26 46.85 -18.66
C ASP A 33 -4.35 45.87 -19.13
N ALA A 34 -5.60 46.26 -18.89
CA ALA A 34 -6.72 45.81 -19.71
C ALA A 34 -6.58 46.42 -21.11
N ALA A 35 -6.77 45.59 -22.13
CA ALA A 35 -6.80 45.90 -23.58
C ALA A 35 -5.46 45.83 -24.34
N ALA A 36 -5.06 44.60 -24.72
CA ALA A 36 -4.35 44.36 -25.98
C ALA A 36 -4.42 42.88 -26.45
N SER A 37 -5.61 42.29 -26.60
CA SER A 37 -5.76 41.05 -27.38
C SER A 37 -5.73 41.37 -28.89
N ALA A 38 -4.53 41.44 -29.45
CA ALA A 38 -4.36 41.49 -30.90
C ALA A 38 -3.13 40.70 -31.35
N GLY A 39 -3.33 39.38 -31.49
CA GLY A 39 -2.69 38.60 -32.56
C GLY A 39 -1.46 37.80 -32.19
N LYS A 40 -1.68 36.54 -31.80
CA LYS A 40 -1.03 35.36 -32.42
C LYS A 40 -2.00 34.17 -32.43
N SER A 41 -2.22 33.61 -33.63
CA SER A 41 -2.90 32.35 -33.99
C SER A 41 -4.42 32.27 -33.79
N GLY A 42 -5.18 32.08 -34.87
CA GLY A 42 -6.64 31.93 -34.87
C GLY A 42 -7.12 30.53 -34.50
N ALA A 43 -6.70 30.02 -33.33
CA ALA A 43 -7.26 28.80 -32.73
C ALA A 43 -8.45 29.16 -31.82
N ALA A 44 -9.40 28.24 -31.65
CA ALA A 44 -10.50 28.41 -30.70
C ALA A 44 -9.96 28.33 -29.26
N ASP A 45 -10.37 29.28 -28.41
CA ASP A 45 -10.01 29.33 -26.99
C ASP A 45 -11.02 28.50 -26.18
N ILE A 46 -10.54 27.56 -25.37
CA ILE A 46 -11.38 26.57 -24.66
C ILE A 46 -11.25 26.81 -23.16
N ASN A 47 -12.38 27.10 -22.50
CA ASN A 47 -12.43 27.32 -21.06
C ASN A 47 -13.06 26.12 -20.36
N TYR A 48 -12.59 25.81 -19.14
CA TYR A 48 -13.15 24.76 -18.28
C TYR A 48 -13.21 23.38 -18.95
N LEU A 49 -12.20 23.05 -19.76
CA LEU A 49 -12.13 21.74 -20.42
C LEU A 49 -11.85 20.66 -19.39
N THR A 50 -12.70 19.65 -19.36
CA THR A 50 -12.50 18.46 -18.53
C THR A 50 -13.01 17.20 -19.23
N LEU A 51 -12.47 16.05 -18.82
CA LEU A 51 -12.81 14.73 -19.34
C LEU A 51 -13.40 13.89 -18.20
N GLN A 52 -14.51 13.23 -18.44
CA GLN A 52 -15.15 12.28 -17.53
C GLN A 52 -15.12 10.89 -18.18
N PRO A 53 -15.05 9.79 -17.41
CA PRO A 53 -15.26 8.46 -17.97
C PRO A 53 -16.60 8.41 -18.73
N GLY A 54 -16.64 7.71 -19.86
CA GLY A 54 -17.91 7.36 -20.48
C GLY A 54 -18.55 6.15 -19.78
N GLU A 55 -19.64 5.63 -20.35
CA GLU A 55 -20.33 4.44 -19.81
C GLU A 55 -19.39 3.22 -19.71
N THR A 56 -18.47 3.09 -20.67
CA THR A 56 -17.40 2.09 -20.68
C THR A 56 -16.04 2.70 -21.03
N THR A 57 -14.93 1.97 -20.83
CA THR A 57 -13.58 2.35 -21.32
C THR A 57 -13.47 2.59 -22.82
N ALA A 58 -14.48 2.15 -23.61
CA ALA A 58 -14.57 2.45 -25.03
C ALA A 58 -15.13 3.86 -25.33
N SER A 59 -15.36 4.67 -24.31
CA SER A 59 -15.94 6.01 -24.43
C SER A 59 -15.38 6.99 -23.41
N ILE A 60 -15.34 8.26 -23.78
CA ILE A 60 -14.97 9.38 -22.89
C ILE A 60 -15.96 10.52 -23.09
N HIS A 61 -16.34 11.16 -22.00
CA HIS A 61 -17.19 12.34 -22.00
C HIS A 61 -16.32 13.58 -21.84
N LEU A 62 -16.67 14.65 -22.55
CA LEU A 62 -16.01 15.94 -22.44
C LEU A 62 -17.03 17.02 -22.08
N ASN A 63 -16.56 18.00 -21.33
CA ASN A 63 -17.29 19.21 -21.01
C ASN A 63 -16.38 20.44 -21.18
N TRP A 64 -16.92 21.54 -21.71
CA TRP A 64 -16.23 22.83 -21.80
C TRP A 64 -17.22 23.99 -21.99
N TYR A 65 -16.76 25.22 -21.79
CA TYR A 65 -17.53 26.42 -22.07
C TYR A 65 -17.15 27.03 -23.42
N ALA A 66 -18.18 27.43 -24.18
CA ALA A 66 -18.05 28.11 -25.46
C ALA A 66 -18.67 29.52 -25.45
N PRO A 67 -18.26 30.42 -26.35
CA PRO A 67 -18.79 31.77 -26.45
C PRO A 67 -20.31 31.81 -26.71
N ALA A 68 -20.95 32.88 -26.24
CA ALA A 68 -22.35 33.19 -26.51
C ALA A 68 -22.71 33.05 -28.00
N GLY A 69 -23.81 32.38 -28.32
CA GLY A 69 -24.29 32.20 -29.69
C GLY A 69 -23.66 31.05 -30.45
N THR A 70 -22.80 30.25 -29.82
CA THR A 70 -22.42 28.92 -30.32
C THR A 70 -23.68 28.08 -30.50
N SER A 71 -23.81 27.42 -31.65
CA SER A 71 -24.98 26.58 -32.00
C SER A 71 -24.59 25.20 -32.53
N GLN A 72 -23.32 25.01 -32.88
CA GLN A 72 -22.76 23.72 -33.27
C GLN A 72 -21.32 23.66 -32.78
N ALA A 73 -21.02 22.70 -31.92
CA ALA A 73 -19.67 22.43 -31.47
C ALA A 73 -19.29 20.97 -31.75
N LEU A 74 -18.03 20.73 -32.08
CA LEU A 74 -17.51 19.42 -32.45
C LEU A 74 -16.25 19.10 -31.65
N VAL A 75 -16.03 17.83 -31.37
CA VAL A 75 -14.75 17.30 -30.90
C VAL A 75 -14.26 16.24 -31.89
N LYS A 76 -12.96 16.24 -32.19
CA LYS A 76 -12.34 15.27 -33.09
C LYS A 76 -11.13 14.62 -32.44
N PHE A 77 -11.23 13.31 -32.20
CA PHE A 77 -10.15 12.44 -31.73
C PHE A 77 -9.47 11.81 -32.94
N SER A 78 -8.13 11.82 -32.98
CA SER A 78 -7.33 11.30 -34.08
C SER A 78 -6.31 10.30 -33.54
N SER A 79 -6.19 9.15 -34.21
CA SER A 79 -5.21 8.11 -33.87
C SER A 79 -4.65 7.47 -35.15
N ALA A 80 -3.72 6.52 -35.00
CA ALA A 80 -3.25 5.71 -36.12
C ALA A 80 -4.38 4.87 -36.78
N MET A 81 -5.49 4.64 -36.07
CA MET A 81 -6.65 3.88 -36.54
C MET A 81 -7.66 4.73 -37.33
N GLY A 82 -7.56 6.06 -37.24
CA GLY A 82 -8.44 7.02 -37.92
C GLY A 82 -8.99 8.09 -36.98
N ASP A 83 -9.87 8.92 -37.55
CA ASP A 83 -10.52 10.03 -36.84
C ASP A 83 -11.91 9.62 -36.36
N ILE A 84 -12.23 9.99 -35.12
CA ILE A 84 -13.56 9.92 -34.51
C ILE A 84 -14.01 11.36 -34.30
N THR A 85 -15.20 11.74 -34.78
CA THR A 85 -15.75 13.09 -34.58
C THR A 85 -17.13 12.97 -33.95
N ALA A 86 -17.34 13.67 -32.84
CA ALA A 86 -18.62 13.75 -32.14
C ALA A 86 -19.14 15.20 -32.15
N GLU A 87 -20.45 15.36 -32.26
CA GLU A 87 -21.14 16.63 -32.07
C GLU A 87 -21.45 16.81 -30.59
N ALA A 88 -21.22 18.02 -30.07
CA ALA A 88 -21.54 18.36 -28.71
C ALA A 88 -22.97 18.88 -28.60
N GLU A 89 -23.66 18.50 -27.54
CA GLU A 89 -24.85 19.21 -27.08
C GLU A 89 -24.44 20.60 -26.59
N VAL A 90 -25.15 21.64 -27.05
CA VAL A 90 -24.90 23.04 -26.67
C VAL A 90 -26.09 23.55 -25.88
N GLY A 91 -25.86 23.91 -24.61
CA GLY A 91 -26.88 24.34 -23.67
C GLY A 91 -26.57 25.69 -23.02
N GLU A 92 -27.61 26.37 -22.54
CA GLU A 92 -27.40 27.47 -21.60
C GLU A 92 -26.86 26.93 -20.27
N LEU A 93 -26.04 27.72 -19.59
CA LEU A 93 -25.57 27.40 -18.25
C LEU A 93 -26.75 27.24 -17.27
N THR A 94 -26.63 26.28 -16.35
CA THR A 94 -27.63 26.00 -15.32
C THR A 94 -27.67 27.15 -14.33
N ALA A 95 -28.74 27.95 -14.38
CA ALA A 95 -28.92 29.11 -13.51
C ALA A 95 -30.02 28.88 -12.47
N PRO A 96 -29.73 29.03 -11.16
CA PRO A 96 -30.77 29.14 -10.15
C PRO A 96 -31.67 30.38 -10.36
N THR A 97 -32.81 30.41 -9.69
CA THR A 97 -33.81 31.51 -9.70
C THR A 97 -33.17 32.88 -9.44
N LYS A 98 -32.08 32.93 -8.65
CA LYS A 98 -31.22 34.10 -8.52
C LYS A 98 -29.76 33.68 -8.54
N LEU A 99 -28.92 34.49 -9.20
CA LEU A 99 -27.46 34.34 -9.26
C LEU A 99 -26.74 35.49 -8.54
N ASP A 100 -25.63 35.18 -7.86
CA ASP A 100 -24.64 36.19 -7.47
C ASP A 100 -23.66 36.42 -8.62
N THR A 101 -23.91 37.44 -9.43
CA THR A 101 -23.08 37.80 -10.60
C THR A 101 -21.67 38.29 -10.23
N GLY A 102 -21.39 38.53 -8.94
CA GLY A 102 -20.05 38.83 -8.46
C GLY A 102 -19.19 37.56 -8.28
N LYS A 103 -19.83 36.40 -8.11
CA LYS A 103 -19.18 35.09 -7.94
C LYS A 103 -19.28 34.22 -9.17
N TYR A 104 -20.43 34.29 -9.85
CA TYR A 104 -20.65 33.59 -11.11
C TYR A 104 -20.42 34.55 -12.28
N THR A 105 -19.18 34.61 -12.74
CA THR A 105 -18.74 35.57 -13.77
C THR A 105 -18.88 35.03 -15.20
N ASP A 106 -19.21 33.75 -15.35
CA ASP A 106 -19.29 33.08 -16.66
C ASP A 106 -20.63 33.30 -17.36
N THR A 107 -21.53 34.08 -16.74
CA THR A 107 -22.85 34.41 -17.29
C THR A 107 -22.74 34.98 -18.70
N GLY A 108 -23.35 34.27 -19.67
CA GLY A 108 -23.30 34.62 -21.09
C GLY A 108 -22.52 33.62 -21.96
N SER A 109 -21.75 32.71 -21.37
CA SER A 109 -21.23 31.53 -22.07
C SER A 109 -22.33 30.48 -22.28
N VAL A 110 -22.05 29.48 -23.10
CA VAL A 110 -22.86 28.26 -23.22
C VAL A 110 -22.00 27.05 -22.85
N VAL A 111 -22.61 26.04 -22.23
CA VAL A 111 -21.94 24.77 -21.92
C VAL A 111 -22.04 23.84 -23.14
N CYS A 112 -20.98 23.12 -23.40
CA CYS A 112 -20.93 22.10 -24.45
C CYS A 112 -20.53 20.76 -23.83
N LYS A 113 -21.33 19.72 -24.11
CA LYS A 113 -21.10 18.36 -23.64
C LYS A 113 -21.03 17.40 -24.81
N ALA A 114 -19.97 16.59 -24.89
CA ALA A 114 -19.81 15.61 -25.96
C ALA A 114 -19.47 14.23 -25.39
N ALA A 115 -20.02 13.19 -26.00
CA ALA A 115 -19.59 11.80 -25.78
C ALA A 115 -18.82 11.32 -27.02
N VAL A 116 -17.60 10.84 -26.81
CA VAL A 116 -16.77 10.25 -27.86
C VAL A 116 -16.72 8.74 -27.63
N GLU A 117 -17.35 8.00 -28.53
CA GLU A 117 -17.47 6.54 -28.46
C GLU A 117 -16.52 5.83 -29.43
N GLY A 118 -16.33 4.52 -29.23
CA GLY A 118 -15.56 3.66 -30.14
C GLY A 118 -14.05 3.81 -29.97
N LEU A 119 -13.59 4.24 -28.79
CA LEU A 119 -12.19 4.29 -28.44
C LEU A 119 -11.63 2.87 -28.35
N THR A 120 -10.40 2.69 -28.82
CA THR A 120 -9.66 1.43 -28.77
C THR A 120 -8.84 1.41 -27.48
N PRO A 121 -8.79 0.30 -26.71
CA PRO A 121 -7.90 0.16 -25.57
C PRO A 121 -6.42 0.38 -25.93
N ASP A 122 -5.60 0.77 -24.95
CA ASP A 122 -4.15 0.98 -25.09
C ASP A 122 -3.77 1.86 -26.30
N THR A 123 -4.50 2.96 -26.50
CA THR A 123 -4.37 3.81 -27.69
C THR A 123 -4.23 5.27 -27.28
N ALA A 124 -3.14 5.89 -27.72
CA ALA A 124 -2.94 7.33 -27.63
C ALA A 124 -3.73 8.06 -28.74
N TYR A 125 -4.50 9.06 -28.33
CA TYR A 125 -5.25 9.96 -29.19
C TYR A 125 -4.72 11.38 -29.05
N THR A 126 -4.73 12.14 -30.15
CA THR A 126 -4.77 13.60 -30.09
C THR A 126 -6.18 14.07 -30.35
N TYR A 127 -6.63 15.15 -29.71
CA TYR A 127 -7.95 15.70 -29.95
C TYR A 127 -7.99 17.22 -30.03
N GLN A 128 -9.01 17.73 -30.72
CA GLN A 128 -9.26 19.16 -30.90
C GLN A 128 -10.77 19.44 -30.81
N ILE A 129 -11.11 20.66 -30.39
CA ILE A 129 -12.48 21.14 -30.20
C ILE A 129 -12.76 22.32 -31.15
N SER A 130 -14.00 22.42 -31.63
CA SER A 130 -14.49 23.49 -32.51
C SER A 130 -15.85 24.00 -32.06
N TYR A 131 -16.11 25.30 -32.18
CA TYR A 131 -17.40 25.95 -31.86
C TYR A 131 -18.14 26.49 -33.09
N ASP A 132 -17.60 26.24 -34.28
CA ASP A 132 -18.08 26.80 -35.55
C ASP A 132 -18.21 25.73 -36.64
N ASN A 133 -18.60 24.52 -36.22
CA ASN A 133 -18.79 23.35 -37.08
C ASN A 133 -17.51 22.99 -37.88
N GLY A 134 -16.38 22.96 -37.19
CA GLY A 134 -15.08 22.50 -37.71
C GLY A 134 -14.35 23.51 -38.60
N GLN A 135 -14.75 24.78 -38.62
CA GLN A 135 -14.05 25.83 -39.37
C GLN A 135 -12.77 26.29 -38.65
N THR A 136 -12.84 26.38 -37.33
CA THR A 136 -11.75 26.72 -36.43
C THR A 136 -11.61 25.63 -35.37
N TRP A 137 -10.37 25.21 -35.10
CA TRP A 137 -10.04 24.19 -34.10
C TRP A 137 -9.16 24.78 -33.00
N SER A 138 -9.28 24.24 -31.80
CA SER A 138 -8.41 24.52 -30.66
C SER A 138 -6.96 24.10 -30.92
N GLN A 139 -6.09 24.35 -29.93
CA GLN A 139 -4.85 23.58 -29.82
C GLN A 139 -5.11 22.07 -29.73
N GLU A 140 -4.08 21.27 -30.00
CA GLU A 140 -4.16 19.82 -29.83
C GLU A 140 -3.97 19.46 -28.36
N TYR A 141 -4.85 18.60 -27.86
CA TYR A 141 -4.77 17.95 -26.56
C TYR A 141 -4.49 16.46 -26.75
N THR A 142 -4.17 15.74 -25.68
CA THR A 142 -3.85 14.31 -25.71
C THR A 142 -4.71 13.54 -24.73
N TYR A 143 -5.09 12.32 -25.09
CA TYR A 143 -5.78 11.38 -24.22
C TYR A 143 -5.33 9.96 -24.54
N THR A 144 -5.06 9.13 -23.52
CA THR A 144 -4.65 7.74 -23.72
C THR A 144 -5.62 6.82 -23.00
N THR A 145 -6.22 5.89 -23.74
CA THR A 145 -7.07 4.86 -23.15
C THR A 145 -6.25 3.85 -22.37
N ALA A 146 -6.83 3.34 -21.27
CA ALA A 146 -6.25 2.27 -20.48
C ALA A 146 -6.04 0.98 -21.31
N LYS A 147 -5.08 0.17 -20.88
CA LYS A 147 -4.88 -1.17 -21.39
C LYS A 147 -5.92 -2.11 -20.78
N SER A 148 -6.36 -3.11 -21.55
CA SER A 148 -7.28 -4.13 -21.04
C SER A 148 -6.64 -5.01 -19.97
N ASP A 149 -7.44 -5.34 -18.96
CA ASP A 149 -7.12 -6.12 -17.77
C ASP A 149 -5.98 -5.52 -16.91
N SER A 150 -5.58 -4.27 -17.16
CA SER A 150 -4.48 -3.62 -16.46
C SER A 150 -4.51 -2.10 -16.62
N PHE A 151 -4.83 -1.38 -15.54
CA PHE A 151 -4.84 0.09 -15.53
C PHE A 151 -4.58 0.63 -14.14
N ARG A 152 -4.29 1.94 -14.06
CA ARG A 152 -4.14 2.65 -12.79
C ARG A 152 -5.18 3.73 -12.66
N PHE A 153 -5.79 3.85 -11.48
CA PHE A 153 -6.58 5.01 -11.13
C PHE A 153 -6.01 5.70 -9.88
N GLY A 154 -6.07 7.03 -9.88
CA GLY A 154 -5.76 7.86 -8.73
C GLY A 154 -7.00 8.09 -7.90
N PHE A 155 -6.86 8.14 -6.57
CA PHE A 155 -7.92 8.56 -5.67
C PHE A 155 -7.50 9.83 -4.93
N THR A 156 -8.40 10.83 -4.95
CA THR A 156 -8.16 12.19 -4.43
C THR A 156 -9.37 12.67 -3.64
N SER A 157 -9.15 13.55 -2.67
CA SER A 157 -10.23 14.10 -1.85
C SER A 157 -10.01 15.55 -1.46
N ASP A 158 -11.10 16.30 -1.36
CA ASP A 158 -11.15 17.66 -0.82
C ASP A 158 -10.10 18.64 -1.39
N PRO A 159 -9.94 18.80 -2.73
CA PRO A 159 -9.07 19.85 -3.27
C PRO A 159 -9.42 21.24 -2.74
N GLN A 160 -10.71 21.54 -2.53
CA GLN A 160 -11.24 22.77 -1.92
C GLN A 160 -10.52 24.05 -2.37
N ILE A 161 -10.39 24.24 -3.69
CA ILE A 161 -9.64 25.36 -4.25
C ILE A 161 -10.29 26.70 -3.89
N LYS A 162 -9.46 27.67 -3.46
CA LYS A 162 -9.88 28.99 -2.95
C LYS A 162 -9.42 30.13 -3.85
N GLU A 163 -10.23 31.18 -3.96
CA GLU A 163 -9.83 32.38 -4.71
C GLU A 163 -8.74 33.18 -3.98
N ASP A 164 -8.83 33.30 -2.65
CA ASP A 164 -7.88 34.11 -1.87
C ASP A 164 -6.53 33.42 -1.65
N GLN A 165 -6.39 32.20 -2.17
CA GLN A 165 -5.18 31.40 -2.17
C GLN A 165 -4.68 31.07 -0.74
N SER A 166 -5.56 31.07 0.26
CA SER A 166 -5.15 30.66 1.61
C SER A 166 -4.71 29.19 1.63
N SER A 167 -3.69 28.88 2.42
CA SER A 167 -3.19 27.53 2.70
C SER A 167 -3.08 27.29 4.21
N ASP A 168 -2.98 26.02 4.62
CA ASP A 168 -2.72 25.62 6.00
C ASP A 168 -1.23 25.74 6.33
N ASP A 169 -0.87 26.40 7.44
CA ASP A 169 0.52 26.69 7.78
C ASP A 169 1.18 25.62 8.68
N ARG A 170 0.48 24.52 8.97
CA ARG A 170 0.95 23.47 9.90
C ARG A 170 1.93 22.46 9.30
N GLY A 171 1.99 22.30 7.98
CA GLY A 171 2.80 21.25 7.35
C GLY A 171 3.47 21.64 6.04
N TRP A 172 3.14 20.94 4.96
CA TRP A 172 3.67 21.21 3.63
C TRP A 172 3.26 22.61 3.19
N ASN A 173 4.26 23.46 2.92
CA ASN A 173 4.03 24.87 2.64
C ASN A 173 4.25 25.14 1.14
N PRO A 174 3.22 25.56 0.39
CA PRO A 174 3.35 25.86 -1.03
C PRO A 174 4.32 27.02 -1.26
N ALA A 175 5.24 26.88 -2.23
CA ALA A 175 6.27 27.88 -2.53
C ALA A 175 5.70 29.25 -2.92
N ASP A 176 4.51 29.28 -3.53
CA ASP A 176 3.81 30.51 -3.91
C ASP A 176 2.76 30.95 -2.88
N GLY A 177 2.59 30.18 -1.80
CA GLY A 177 1.63 30.42 -0.73
C GLY A 177 0.19 30.05 -1.08
N THR A 178 -0.07 29.38 -2.20
CA THR A 178 -1.41 29.08 -2.72
C THR A 178 -1.79 27.61 -2.55
N ASN A 179 -3.08 27.32 -2.30
CA ASN A 179 -3.60 25.94 -2.28
C ASN A 179 -3.71 25.28 -3.68
N GLN A 180 -3.21 25.95 -4.72
CA GLN A 180 -3.20 25.43 -6.09
C GLN A 180 -1.90 24.68 -6.38
N THR A 181 -0.81 24.94 -5.65
CA THR A 181 0.47 24.27 -5.88
C THR A 181 0.38 22.79 -5.58
N GLY A 182 -0.16 22.39 -4.42
CA GLY A 182 -0.31 20.99 -4.05
C GLY A 182 -1.22 20.24 -5.00
N TRP A 183 -2.36 20.82 -5.37
CA TRP A 183 -3.29 20.24 -6.35
C TRP A 183 -2.62 20.01 -7.71
N ALA A 184 -1.89 21.00 -8.23
CA ALA A 184 -1.18 20.88 -9.50
C ALA A 184 -0.05 19.84 -9.43
N ALA A 185 0.78 19.88 -8.38
CA ALA A 185 1.87 18.93 -8.19
C ALA A 185 1.35 17.49 -8.07
N MET A 186 0.24 17.29 -7.36
CA MET A 186 -0.36 15.97 -7.21
C MET A 186 -0.91 15.43 -8.53
N MET A 187 -1.59 16.27 -9.33
CA MET A 187 -2.03 15.87 -10.68
C MET A 187 -0.84 15.48 -11.57
N GLU A 188 0.28 16.21 -11.50
CA GLU A 188 1.52 15.86 -12.19
C GLU A 188 2.07 14.50 -11.72
N LYS A 189 2.10 14.24 -10.40
CA LYS A 189 2.54 12.95 -9.84
C LYS A 189 1.66 11.78 -10.25
N LEU A 190 0.33 11.95 -10.27
CA LEU A 190 -0.59 10.94 -10.80
C LEU A 190 -0.29 10.63 -12.27
N ALA A 191 0.01 11.66 -13.08
CA ALA A 191 0.37 11.47 -14.48
C ALA A 191 1.71 10.73 -14.64
N GLU A 192 2.72 11.02 -13.81
CA GLU A 192 4.01 10.32 -13.76
C GLU A 192 3.83 8.83 -13.42
N GLU A 193 2.88 8.50 -12.54
CA GLU A 193 2.50 7.12 -12.19
C GLU A 193 1.67 6.41 -13.27
N GLY A 194 1.36 7.09 -14.39
CA GLY A 194 0.62 6.50 -15.50
C GLY A 194 -0.87 6.30 -15.21
N VAL A 195 -1.45 7.11 -14.32
CA VAL A 195 -2.88 7.09 -13.99
C VAL A 195 -3.73 7.44 -15.22
N ASN A 196 -4.77 6.64 -15.47
CA ASN A 196 -5.71 6.85 -16.59
C ASN A 196 -7.02 7.54 -16.17
N LEU A 197 -7.36 7.39 -14.89
CA LEU A 197 -8.60 7.86 -14.29
C LEU A 197 -8.30 8.41 -12.89
N VAL A 198 -8.81 9.58 -12.56
CA VAL A 198 -8.84 10.10 -11.20
C VAL A 198 -10.26 9.99 -10.67
N VAL A 199 -10.43 9.28 -9.57
CA VAL A 199 -11.67 9.19 -8.81
C VAL A 199 -11.57 10.19 -7.65
N SER A 200 -12.58 11.04 -7.49
CA SER A 200 -12.58 12.06 -6.44
C SER A 200 -13.77 11.92 -5.51
N ALA A 201 -13.50 11.99 -4.21
CA ALA A 201 -14.52 11.98 -3.16
C ALA A 201 -15.25 13.32 -2.98
N GLY A 202 -14.99 14.35 -3.78
CA GLY A 202 -15.79 15.58 -3.76
C GLY A 202 -15.06 16.81 -3.20
N ASP A 203 -15.81 17.90 -3.04
CA ASP A 203 -15.32 19.21 -2.57
C ASP A 203 -14.22 19.79 -3.46
N GLN A 204 -14.51 19.98 -4.75
CA GLN A 204 -13.51 20.46 -5.72
C GLN A 204 -13.10 21.91 -5.44
N VAL A 205 -14.06 22.74 -5.04
CA VAL A 205 -13.89 24.18 -4.79
C VAL A 205 -14.43 24.55 -3.42
N GLU A 206 -13.92 25.62 -2.83
CA GLU A 206 -14.27 25.98 -1.46
C GLU A 206 -15.62 26.68 -1.31
N ASP A 207 -16.04 27.57 -2.22
CA ASP A 207 -17.18 28.46 -1.96
C ASP A 207 -18.51 27.69 -1.87
N GLN A 208 -18.77 27.17 -0.68
CA GLN A 208 -19.96 26.45 -0.30
C GLN A 208 -21.16 27.39 -0.15
N SER A 209 -21.15 28.64 -0.61
CA SER A 209 -22.29 29.55 -0.47
C SER A 209 -23.05 29.67 -1.78
N TRP A 210 -22.36 30.08 -2.84
CA TRP A 210 -22.90 30.30 -4.17
C TRP A 210 -22.05 29.62 -5.24
N GLY A 211 -20.96 28.94 -4.88
CA GLY A 211 -19.95 28.52 -5.84
C GLY A 211 -19.27 29.74 -6.49
N LYS A 212 -18.11 29.52 -7.10
CA LYS A 212 -17.34 30.62 -7.68
C LYS A 212 -16.58 30.22 -8.93
N SER A 213 -16.80 30.99 -10.01
CA SER A 213 -16.18 30.77 -11.32
C SER A 213 -14.65 30.76 -11.28
N SER A 214 -14.04 31.63 -10.46
CA SER A 214 -12.58 31.74 -10.33
C SER A 214 -11.95 30.54 -9.65
N GLU A 215 -12.66 29.89 -8.73
CA GLU A 215 -12.17 28.71 -8.01
C GLU A 215 -12.19 27.50 -8.93
N TYR A 216 -13.26 27.31 -9.72
CA TYR A 216 -13.27 26.28 -10.76
C TYR A 216 -12.19 26.54 -11.83
N ALA A 217 -11.94 27.80 -12.19
CA ALA A 217 -10.89 28.11 -13.17
C ALA A 217 -9.50 27.69 -12.67
N ALA A 218 -9.25 27.86 -11.37
CA ALA A 218 -8.02 27.41 -10.71
C ALA A 218 -7.97 25.88 -10.57
N PHE A 219 -9.08 25.24 -10.21
CA PHE A 219 -9.19 23.78 -10.11
C PHE A 219 -8.87 23.07 -11.44
N PHE A 220 -9.37 23.60 -12.57
CA PHE A 220 -9.10 23.05 -13.91
C PHE A 220 -7.80 23.57 -14.55
N ALA A 221 -6.98 24.35 -13.83
CA ALA A 221 -5.74 24.91 -14.36
C ALA A 221 -4.63 23.87 -14.67
N PRO A 222 -4.47 22.76 -13.92
CA PRO A 222 -3.47 21.74 -14.25
C PRO A 222 -3.69 21.17 -15.66
N GLU A 223 -2.63 20.99 -16.44
CA GLU A 223 -2.74 20.54 -17.84
C GLU A 223 -3.32 19.12 -17.92
N GLU A 224 -3.09 18.31 -16.89
CA GLU A 224 -3.54 16.94 -16.68
C GLU A 224 -5.07 16.82 -16.65
N MET A 225 -5.79 17.88 -16.23
CA MET A 225 -7.26 17.90 -16.24
C MET A 225 -7.85 17.80 -17.67
N SER A 226 -7.02 18.05 -18.68
CA SER A 226 -7.37 17.92 -20.10
C SER A 226 -6.85 16.63 -20.74
N SER A 227 -6.19 15.75 -20.00
CA SER A 227 -5.58 14.52 -20.53
C SER A 227 -5.88 13.25 -19.74
N ILE A 228 -6.29 13.37 -18.48
CA ILE A 228 -6.71 12.28 -17.61
C ILE A 228 -8.23 12.39 -17.35
N ALA A 229 -8.93 11.26 -17.37
CA ALA A 229 -10.34 11.25 -17.03
C ALA A 229 -10.53 11.55 -15.53
N TYR A 230 -11.52 12.36 -15.17
CA TYR A 230 -11.82 12.76 -13.80
C TYR A 230 -13.28 12.42 -13.46
N ALA A 231 -13.48 11.61 -12.43
CA ALA A 231 -14.76 11.12 -11.94
C ALA A 231 -15.07 11.73 -10.56
N PRO A 232 -15.81 12.84 -10.49
CA PRO A 232 -16.09 13.54 -9.24
C PRO A 232 -17.31 12.99 -8.50
N ALA A 233 -17.24 12.93 -7.17
CA ALA A 233 -18.41 12.92 -6.31
C ALA A 233 -18.85 14.34 -5.95
N VAL A 234 -20.09 14.50 -5.49
CA VAL A 234 -20.61 15.78 -4.99
C VAL A 234 -20.36 15.86 -3.49
N GLY A 235 -19.55 16.82 -3.07
CA GLY A 235 -19.32 17.15 -1.67
C GLY A 235 -20.23 18.28 -1.15
N ASN A 236 -20.09 18.65 0.13
CA ASN A 236 -20.92 19.70 0.71
C ASN A 236 -20.52 21.13 0.29
N HIS A 237 -19.34 21.33 -0.31
CA HIS A 237 -18.92 22.59 -0.90
C HIS A 237 -19.34 22.73 -2.37
N ASP A 238 -19.64 21.62 -3.04
CA ASP A 238 -19.98 21.61 -4.45
C ASP A 238 -21.42 22.11 -4.69
N ARG A 239 -21.55 23.30 -5.27
CA ARG A 239 -22.87 23.83 -5.67
C ARG A 239 -23.33 23.17 -6.97
N HIS A 240 -24.38 22.36 -6.87
CA HIS A 240 -24.77 21.45 -7.93
C HIS A 240 -25.05 22.10 -9.31
N TYR A 241 -25.56 23.33 -9.37
CA TYR A 241 -25.73 23.99 -10.67
C TYR A 241 -24.39 24.29 -11.35
N MET A 242 -23.35 24.67 -10.60
CA MET A 242 -22.00 24.82 -11.15
C MET A 242 -21.41 23.45 -11.45
N PHE A 243 -21.55 22.48 -10.53
CA PHE A 243 -21.06 21.12 -10.74
C PHE A 243 -21.61 20.51 -12.03
N ALA A 244 -22.94 20.59 -12.24
CA ALA A 244 -23.61 20.08 -13.42
C ALA A 244 -23.16 20.77 -14.71
N ASP A 245 -22.79 22.05 -14.67
CA ASP A 245 -22.25 22.74 -15.84
C ASP A 245 -20.79 22.37 -16.13
N HIS A 246 -20.01 21.97 -15.11
CA HIS A 246 -18.59 21.65 -15.27
C HIS A 246 -18.33 20.18 -15.58
N PHE A 247 -19.25 19.26 -15.28
CA PHE A 247 -19.04 17.82 -15.46
C PHE A 247 -20.10 17.16 -16.36
N ASN A 248 -19.67 16.17 -17.16
CA ASN A 248 -20.51 15.38 -18.05
C ASN A 248 -20.50 13.90 -17.65
N LEU A 249 -21.34 13.53 -16.68
CA LEU A 249 -21.33 12.22 -16.03
C LEU A 249 -22.11 11.16 -16.83
N PRO A 250 -21.61 9.92 -16.98
CA PRO A 250 -22.33 8.81 -17.60
C PRO A 250 -23.36 8.21 -16.64
N ASN A 251 -24.47 7.68 -17.14
CA ASN A 251 -25.50 6.98 -16.34
C ASN A 251 -25.96 7.74 -15.07
N GLU A 252 -26.05 9.08 -15.11
CA GLU A 252 -26.50 9.87 -13.97
C GLU A 252 -27.99 9.61 -13.66
N MET A 253 -28.30 9.35 -12.40
CA MET A 253 -29.65 9.06 -11.93
C MET A 253 -30.53 10.32 -11.91
N SER A 254 -31.75 10.23 -12.45
CA SER A 254 -32.68 11.38 -12.51
C SER A 254 -33.52 11.56 -11.23
N VAL A 255 -33.84 12.81 -10.86
CA VAL A 255 -34.66 13.15 -9.67
C VAL A 255 -36.18 13.05 -9.92
N ALA A 256 -36.61 12.92 -11.17
CA ALA A 256 -37.98 13.27 -11.56
C ALA A 256 -39.02 12.16 -11.36
N GLY A 257 -38.63 10.92 -11.15
CA GLY A 257 -39.49 9.84 -11.59
C GLY A 257 -38.92 9.28 -12.91
N VAL A 258 -39.56 8.38 -13.64
CA VAL A 258 -39.01 7.86 -14.90
C VAL A 258 -39.23 8.93 -15.98
N ASP A 259 -38.28 9.11 -16.91
CA ASP A 259 -38.54 9.89 -18.13
C ASP A 259 -39.40 9.08 -19.12
N GLU A 260 -39.66 9.60 -20.33
CA GLU A 260 -40.53 8.90 -21.28
C GLU A 260 -39.96 7.58 -21.85
N ASN A 261 -38.71 7.21 -21.50
CA ASN A 261 -37.95 6.10 -22.10
C ASN A 261 -37.67 4.92 -21.15
N GLY A 262 -37.99 5.01 -19.86
CA GLY A 262 -37.99 3.83 -18.98
C GLY A 262 -36.75 3.59 -18.12
N VAL A 263 -35.88 4.58 -17.91
CA VAL A 263 -34.63 4.44 -17.14
C VAL A 263 -34.65 5.29 -15.85
N LEU A 264 -34.36 4.60 -14.74
CA LEU A 264 -33.91 4.95 -13.37
C LEU A 264 -34.35 6.26 -12.67
N GLU A 265 -35.03 6.07 -11.53
CA GLU A 265 -35.55 7.08 -10.59
C GLU A 265 -34.70 7.17 -9.31
N GLN A 266 -34.33 8.39 -8.88
CA GLN A 266 -33.98 8.63 -7.48
C GLN A 266 -35.25 8.67 -6.60
N VAL A 267 -35.15 8.21 -5.34
CA VAL A 267 -36.26 8.22 -4.37
C VAL A 267 -36.73 9.67 -4.09
N LYS A 268 -38.04 9.93 -4.22
CA LYS A 268 -38.65 11.22 -3.82
C LYS A 268 -38.67 11.36 -2.30
N THR A 269 -37.62 11.93 -1.70
CA THR A 269 -37.63 12.30 -0.29
C THR A 269 -37.94 13.80 -0.11
N THR A 270 -38.45 14.18 1.05
CA THR A 270 -38.74 15.58 1.43
C THR A 270 -37.53 16.17 2.14
N PHE A 271 -36.62 16.81 1.41
CA PHE A 271 -35.39 17.37 1.99
C PHE A 271 -35.61 18.67 2.77
N ARG A 272 -34.85 18.84 3.86
CA ARG A 272 -34.74 20.06 4.66
C ARG A 272 -33.31 20.61 4.56
N GLY A 273 -33.00 21.35 3.50
CA GLY A 273 -31.62 21.74 3.24
C GLY A 273 -31.02 22.80 4.21
N GLN A 274 -29.72 23.05 4.01
CA GLN A 274 -28.81 23.90 4.81
C GLN A 274 -29.17 25.40 4.88
N ASN A 275 -28.65 26.08 5.93
CA ASN A 275 -28.32 27.51 5.93
C ASN A 275 -26.90 27.71 6.50
N ASN A 276 -26.21 28.75 6.01
CA ASN A 276 -24.80 29.13 6.15
C ASN A 276 -23.99 28.62 7.39
N GLY A 277 -23.08 27.66 7.17
CA GLY A 277 -21.68 27.78 7.64
C GLY A 277 -21.16 26.93 8.81
N THR A 278 -21.95 26.18 9.59
CA THR A 278 -21.42 25.25 10.62
C THR A 278 -22.43 24.16 11.01
N SER A 279 -21.94 22.95 11.35
CA SER A 279 -22.75 21.79 11.79
C SER A 279 -23.65 22.09 13.01
N GLN A 280 -23.27 23.07 13.83
CA GLN A 280 -24.02 23.48 15.03
C GLN A 280 -25.17 24.48 14.79
N SER A 281 -25.45 24.91 13.55
CA SER A 281 -26.47 25.96 13.28
C SER A 281 -27.68 25.50 12.46
N HIS A 282 -27.89 24.19 12.30
CA HIS A 282 -28.88 23.60 11.40
C HIS A 282 -30.34 23.73 11.86
N GLY A 283 -30.90 24.94 11.70
CA GLY A 283 -32.32 25.22 11.91
C GLY A 283 -33.19 24.83 10.71
N ASN A 284 -33.88 23.69 10.84
CA ASN A 284 -35.07 23.26 10.09
C ASN A 284 -35.99 24.41 9.61
N TYR A 285 -35.98 24.75 8.32
CA TYR A 285 -37.09 25.55 7.76
C TYR A 285 -37.47 25.16 6.33
N ILE A 286 -38.54 24.36 6.25
CA ILE A 286 -39.47 24.22 5.09
C ILE A 286 -40.13 25.59 4.76
N GLN A 287 -40.06 26.55 5.69
CA GLN A 287 -40.78 27.80 5.66
C GLN A 287 -39.86 28.94 6.09
N ALA A 288 -39.60 29.87 5.17
CA ALA A 288 -38.86 31.09 5.45
C ALA A 288 -39.38 31.77 6.72
N THR A 289 -38.48 32.30 7.53
CA THR A 289 -38.82 33.04 8.74
C THR A 289 -39.75 34.21 8.41
N ALA A 290 -40.52 34.70 9.39
CA ALA A 290 -41.40 35.85 9.17
C ALA A 290 -40.62 37.08 8.67
N ASP A 291 -39.35 37.22 9.05
CA ASP A 291 -38.47 38.28 8.57
C ASP A 291 -37.97 38.02 7.14
N GLU A 292 -37.65 36.77 6.77
CA GLU A 292 -37.30 36.40 5.39
C GLU A 292 -38.49 36.57 4.43
N ILE A 293 -39.71 36.22 4.86
CA ILE A 293 -40.95 36.44 4.10
C ILE A 293 -41.24 37.94 3.95
N ALA A 294 -41.08 38.72 5.02
CA ALA A 294 -41.33 40.17 4.99
C ALA A 294 -40.33 40.93 4.12
N ASN A 295 -39.10 40.42 4.00
CA ASN A 295 -37.99 41.05 3.30
C ASN A 295 -37.64 40.38 1.96
N ASN A 296 -38.33 39.31 1.55
CA ASN A 296 -37.92 38.41 0.46
C ASN A 296 -36.43 38.00 0.59
N SER A 297 -35.99 37.64 1.80
CA SER A 297 -34.59 37.25 2.03
C SER A 297 -34.35 35.81 1.57
N GLU A 298 -33.15 35.59 1.03
CA GLU A 298 -32.78 34.45 0.21
C GLU A 298 -31.91 33.46 1.00
N SER A 299 -31.88 32.20 0.56
CA SER A 299 -30.92 31.19 1.03
C SER A 299 -30.38 30.42 -0.18
N ASN A 300 -29.05 30.42 -0.36
CA ASN A 300 -28.32 29.70 -1.41
C ASN A 300 -28.95 29.79 -2.82
N GLY A 301 -29.36 30.99 -3.26
CA GLY A 301 -29.90 31.22 -4.61
C GLY A 301 -31.38 30.95 -4.82
N VAL A 302 -32.08 30.37 -3.84
CA VAL A 302 -33.51 30.08 -3.93
C VAL A 302 -34.32 31.10 -3.14
N THR A 303 -35.35 31.66 -3.78
CA THR A 303 -36.29 32.58 -3.13
C THR A 303 -37.52 31.82 -2.63
N PRO A 304 -38.05 32.11 -1.43
CA PRO A 304 -39.32 31.52 -1.00
C PRO A 304 -40.50 31.95 -1.90
N ASN A 305 -41.39 30.99 -2.19
CA ASN A 305 -42.64 31.18 -2.91
C ASN A 305 -43.64 32.05 -2.13
N ALA A 306 -44.81 32.30 -2.73
CA ALA A 306 -45.84 33.18 -2.15
C ALA A 306 -46.40 32.69 -0.80
N GLU A 307 -46.27 31.39 -0.52
CA GLU A 307 -46.63 30.74 0.74
C GLU A 307 -45.51 30.77 1.79
N GLY A 308 -44.35 31.36 1.44
CA GLY A 308 -43.17 31.44 2.29
C GLY A 308 -42.34 30.16 2.32
N GLN A 309 -42.49 29.27 1.34
CA GLN A 309 -41.71 28.02 1.22
C GLN A 309 -40.64 28.17 0.14
N TYR A 310 -39.40 27.75 0.39
CA TYR A 310 -38.39 27.65 -0.68
C TYR A 310 -38.89 26.72 -1.81
N ASP A 311 -38.59 27.02 -3.09
CA ASP A 311 -39.00 26.13 -4.20
C ASP A 311 -38.31 24.77 -4.05
N PHE A 312 -39.08 23.80 -3.56
CA PHE A 312 -38.61 22.45 -3.26
C PHE A 312 -38.10 21.72 -4.49
N THR A 313 -38.58 22.03 -5.69
CA THR A 313 -38.18 21.27 -6.89
C THR A 313 -36.76 21.64 -7.28
N GLU A 314 -36.50 22.93 -7.38
CA GLU A 314 -35.18 23.48 -7.72
C GLU A 314 -34.13 23.10 -6.67
N ARG A 315 -34.45 23.29 -5.37
CA ARG A 315 -33.53 22.95 -4.28
C ARG A 315 -33.25 21.45 -4.17
N ARG A 316 -34.28 20.60 -4.30
CA ARG A 316 -34.11 19.14 -4.25
C ARG A 316 -33.23 18.66 -5.39
N GLU A 317 -33.46 19.14 -6.60
CA GLU A 317 -32.60 18.77 -7.73
C GLU A 317 -31.14 19.19 -7.50
N MET A 318 -30.91 20.36 -6.89
CA MET A 318 -29.57 20.83 -6.55
C MET A 318 -28.91 20.09 -5.38
N GLU A 319 -29.65 19.42 -4.51
CA GLU A 319 -29.05 18.75 -3.33
C GLU A 319 -28.89 17.24 -3.54
N THR A 320 -29.53 16.63 -4.55
CA THR A 320 -29.69 15.15 -4.63
C THR A 320 -29.17 14.51 -5.92
N LYS A 321 -28.98 15.29 -6.99
CA LYS A 321 -28.34 14.82 -8.22
C LYS A 321 -26.85 14.54 -7.99
N GLY A 322 -26.22 13.75 -8.86
CA GLY A 322 -24.82 13.34 -8.71
C GLY A 322 -24.60 11.88 -8.31
N ASN A 323 -25.65 11.06 -8.24
CA ASN A 323 -25.50 9.60 -8.23
C ASN A 323 -25.29 9.12 -9.67
N TYR A 324 -24.23 8.36 -9.94
CA TYR A 324 -23.93 7.84 -11.28
C TYR A 324 -23.02 6.61 -11.21
N TYR A 325 -22.85 5.91 -12.33
CA TYR A 325 -22.00 4.72 -12.38
C TYR A 325 -21.45 4.46 -13.78
N TYR A 326 -20.33 3.76 -13.86
CA TYR A 326 -19.67 3.42 -15.13
C TYR A 326 -18.80 2.17 -14.97
N LEU A 327 -18.63 1.44 -16.06
CA LEU A 327 -17.72 0.29 -16.12
C LEU A 327 -16.38 0.74 -16.69
N TYR A 328 -15.33 0.76 -15.88
CA TYR A 328 -13.99 1.06 -16.37
C TYR A 328 -13.15 -0.23 -16.42
N ASP A 329 -13.00 -0.78 -17.63
CA ASP A 329 -12.36 -2.07 -17.87
C ASP A 329 -13.07 -3.20 -17.10
N ASN A 330 -12.43 -3.83 -16.12
CA ASN A 330 -13.04 -4.88 -15.27
C ASN A 330 -13.50 -4.36 -13.89
N VAL A 331 -13.57 -3.04 -13.68
CA VAL A 331 -14.02 -2.42 -12.42
C VAL A 331 -15.31 -1.63 -12.64
N LEU A 332 -16.36 -1.98 -11.90
CA LEU A 332 -17.60 -1.20 -11.85
C LEU A 332 -17.46 -0.12 -10.78
N PHE A 333 -17.51 1.14 -11.18
CA PHE A 333 -17.51 2.29 -10.28
C PHE A 333 -18.93 2.80 -10.07
N VAL A 334 -19.29 3.05 -8.80
CA VAL A 334 -20.57 3.68 -8.44
C VAL A 334 -20.30 4.87 -7.52
N THR A 335 -20.77 6.04 -7.91
CA THR A 335 -20.63 7.26 -7.12
C THR A 335 -21.96 7.64 -6.48
N LEU A 336 -21.94 7.88 -5.17
CA LEU A 336 -23.10 8.20 -4.34
C LEU A 336 -22.95 9.61 -3.76
N ASN A 337 -23.97 10.44 -3.96
CA ASN A 337 -24.05 11.80 -3.42
C ASN A 337 -24.46 11.77 -1.94
N THR A 338 -23.47 11.93 -1.07
CA THR A 338 -23.65 12.18 0.38
C THR A 338 -23.44 13.64 0.77
N GLY A 339 -23.31 14.56 -0.20
CA GLY A 339 -23.21 16.01 0.06
C GLY A 339 -24.48 16.59 0.69
N ALA A 340 -25.63 15.95 0.47
CA ALA A 340 -26.87 16.26 1.19
C ALA A 340 -26.80 15.83 2.68
N TYR A 341 -27.50 16.59 3.52
CA TYR A 341 -27.60 16.34 4.95
C TYR A 341 -28.95 15.67 5.26
N PRO A 342 -28.99 14.43 5.76
CA PRO A 342 -30.21 13.86 6.32
C PRO A 342 -30.57 14.63 7.60
N GLY A 343 -31.85 14.98 7.77
CA GLY A 343 -32.30 15.70 8.94
C GLY A 343 -32.37 14.83 10.21
N GLY A 344 -31.61 15.22 11.23
CA GLY A 344 -31.97 15.11 12.66
C GLY A 344 -31.06 14.27 13.55
N ASN A 345 -30.66 14.81 14.73
CA ASN A 345 -30.66 14.11 16.03
C ASN A 345 -30.44 15.09 17.21
N ASP A 346 -31.25 16.14 17.32
CA ASP A 346 -30.95 17.23 18.26
C ASP A 346 -31.63 17.03 19.63
N GLU A 347 -31.21 16.04 20.43
CA GLU A 347 -31.58 16.04 21.86
C GLU A 347 -31.08 17.31 22.59
N GLU A 348 -30.08 18.01 22.04
CA GLU A 348 -29.62 19.33 22.49
C GLU A 348 -30.66 20.46 22.34
N ASN A 349 -31.64 20.34 21.44
CA ASN A 349 -32.61 21.40 21.17
C ASN A 349 -33.91 21.31 22.01
N ALA A 350 -34.01 20.31 22.89
CA ALA A 350 -35.20 20.02 23.70
C ALA A 350 -35.66 21.15 24.65
N GLY A 351 -34.84 22.19 24.87
CA GLY A 351 -35.14 23.33 25.75
C GLY A 351 -35.63 24.61 25.06
N ASN A 352 -35.55 24.73 23.73
CA ASN A 352 -35.82 25.99 23.04
C ASN A 352 -37.28 26.12 22.59
N ALA A 353 -38.06 26.95 23.28
CA ALA A 353 -39.49 27.19 23.00
C ALA A 353 -39.77 27.83 21.61
N SER A 354 -38.74 28.11 20.82
CA SER A 354 -38.83 28.68 19.47
C SER A 354 -38.69 27.63 18.35
N VAL A 355 -38.41 26.36 18.69
CA VAL A 355 -38.23 25.26 17.72
C VAL A 355 -39.13 24.08 18.13
N PRO A 356 -40.20 23.78 17.38
CA PRO A 356 -40.99 22.58 17.62
C PRO A 356 -40.15 21.34 17.32
N SER A 357 -39.92 20.52 18.35
CA SER A 357 -39.18 19.26 18.35
C SER A 357 -39.53 18.34 17.16
N ALA A 358 -38.55 18.01 16.32
CA ALA A 358 -38.61 16.78 15.53
C ALA A 358 -38.28 15.60 16.45
N THR A 359 -38.96 14.47 16.25
CA THR A 359 -38.66 13.19 16.92
C THR A 359 -37.31 12.63 16.47
N LYS A 360 -36.77 11.62 17.19
CA LYS A 360 -35.67 10.72 16.78
C LYS A 360 -36.08 9.95 15.51
N ASP A 361 -36.06 10.65 14.38
CA ASP A 361 -36.63 10.23 13.11
C ASP A 361 -35.50 10.14 12.09
N ASN A 362 -34.93 8.95 11.91
CA ASN A 362 -33.87 8.69 10.94
C ASN A 362 -34.41 8.40 9.53
N SER A 363 -35.71 8.63 9.28
CA SER A 363 -36.36 8.22 8.02
C SER A 363 -35.81 8.95 6.79
N GLU A 364 -35.21 10.12 6.96
CA GLU A 364 -34.54 10.84 5.86
C GLU A 364 -33.26 10.11 5.44
N ALA A 365 -32.41 9.69 6.37
CA ALA A 365 -31.21 8.91 6.05
C ALA A 365 -31.55 7.51 5.55
N GLU A 366 -32.55 6.83 6.14
CA GLU A 366 -33.06 5.55 5.65
C GLU A 366 -33.50 5.65 4.17
N ALA A 367 -34.18 6.74 3.80
CA ALA A 367 -34.60 6.96 2.42
C ALA A 367 -33.44 7.29 1.48
N MET A 368 -32.38 7.93 1.97
CA MET A 368 -31.14 8.17 1.19
C MET A 368 -30.36 6.88 0.98
N VAL A 369 -30.19 6.06 2.02
CA VAL A 369 -29.54 4.75 1.92
C VAL A 369 -30.32 3.82 0.99
N GLU A 370 -31.66 3.86 1.00
CA GLU A 370 -32.47 3.12 0.02
C GLU A 370 -32.33 3.66 -1.41
N ASN A 371 -32.10 4.96 -1.58
CA ASN A 371 -31.76 5.55 -2.88
C ASN A 371 -30.40 5.05 -3.37
N PHE A 372 -29.40 4.95 -2.49
CA PHE A 372 -28.11 4.35 -2.81
C PHE A 372 -28.26 2.88 -3.22
N ARG A 373 -29.04 2.10 -2.47
CA ARG A 373 -29.39 0.72 -2.85
C ARG A 373 -30.04 0.63 -4.23
N THR A 374 -30.85 1.62 -4.61
CA THR A 374 -31.47 1.69 -5.94
C THR A 374 -30.42 1.93 -7.03
N THR A 375 -29.49 2.87 -6.81
CA THR A 375 -28.35 3.11 -7.73
C THR A 375 -27.46 1.86 -7.85
N MET A 376 -27.13 1.22 -6.74
CA MET A 376 -26.32 -0.02 -6.72
C MET A 376 -26.99 -1.12 -7.53
N ASN A 377 -28.30 -1.37 -7.31
CA ASN A 377 -29.08 -2.33 -8.07
C ASN A 377 -29.05 -2.06 -9.59
N ALA A 378 -29.13 -0.79 -9.98
CA ALA A 378 -29.07 -0.41 -11.39
C ALA A 378 -27.71 -0.75 -12.00
N ALA A 379 -26.62 -0.32 -11.34
CA ALA A 379 -25.27 -0.55 -11.79
C ALA A 379 -24.94 -2.04 -11.93
N VAL A 380 -25.17 -2.84 -10.88
CA VAL A 380 -24.85 -4.28 -10.89
C VAL A 380 -25.75 -5.05 -11.86
N SER A 381 -26.99 -4.61 -12.08
CA SER A 381 -27.89 -5.25 -13.05
C SER A 381 -27.48 -4.97 -14.49
N GLU A 382 -27.08 -3.74 -14.79
CA GLU A 382 -26.67 -3.32 -16.13
C GLU A 382 -25.35 -3.98 -16.55
N TYR A 383 -24.37 -4.03 -15.65
CA TYR A 383 -23.05 -4.59 -15.92
C TYR A 383 -22.84 -6.01 -15.39
N ALA A 384 -23.94 -6.74 -15.13
CA ALA A 384 -23.88 -8.11 -14.59
C ALA A 384 -22.94 -9.03 -15.40
N GLY A 385 -21.92 -9.57 -14.73
CA GLY A 385 -20.93 -10.47 -15.32
C GLY A 385 -19.91 -9.81 -16.25
N GLN A 386 -19.77 -8.48 -16.18
CA GLN A 386 -18.78 -7.70 -16.96
C GLN A 386 -17.68 -7.05 -16.08
N TYR A 387 -17.78 -7.15 -14.76
CA TYR A 387 -16.81 -6.63 -13.81
C TYR A 387 -16.35 -7.74 -12.84
N ASP A 388 -15.12 -7.63 -12.38
CA ASP A 388 -14.55 -8.44 -11.30
C ASP A 388 -14.56 -7.68 -9.97
N TRP A 389 -14.45 -6.35 -10.04
CA TRP A 389 -14.33 -5.46 -8.88
C TRP A 389 -15.47 -4.46 -8.82
N LEU A 390 -15.95 -4.15 -7.62
CA LEU A 390 -16.96 -3.12 -7.37
C LEU A 390 -16.42 -2.08 -6.40
N ILE A 391 -16.30 -0.83 -6.86
CA ILE A 391 -15.79 0.30 -6.07
C ILE A 391 -16.87 1.37 -5.95
N VAL A 392 -17.13 1.79 -4.72
CA VAL A 392 -18.09 2.85 -4.40
C VAL A 392 -17.36 4.10 -3.96
N THR A 393 -17.75 5.26 -4.47
CA THR A 393 -17.22 6.57 -4.04
C THR A 393 -18.32 7.42 -3.44
N HIS A 394 -18.02 8.09 -2.33
CA HIS A 394 -18.91 9.06 -1.70
C HIS A 394 -18.09 10.15 -1.03
N HIS A 395 -18.74 11.21 -0.54
CA HIS A 395 -18.02 12.32 0.08
C HIS A 395 -17.84 12.15 1.59
N LYS A 396 -18.92 11.86 2.31
CA LYS A 396 -18.92 11.90 3.78
C LYS A 396 -18.59 10.51 4.33
N SER A 397 -17.31 10.29 4.64
CA SER A 397 -16.82 8.99 5.10
C SER A 397 -17.52 8.54 6.40
N THR A 398 -17.92 7.27 6.45
CA THR A 398 -18.45 6.67 7.68
C THR A 398 -17.35 6.10 8.59
N GLN A 399 -16.14 5.91 8.05
CA GLN A 399 -14.96 5.41 8.78
C GLN A 399 -14.00 6.55 9.12
N THR A 400 -14.56 7.61 9.70
CA THR A 400 -13.89 8.87 10.04
C THR A 400 -13.02 8.75 11.30
N VAL A 401 -11.82 9.34 11.25
CA VAL A 401 -10.88 9.44 12.40
C VAL A 401 -10.71 10.89 12.88
N ALA A 402 -11.45 11.83 12.28
CA ALA A 402 -11.43 13.24 12.63
C ALA A 402 -12.60 13.64 13.53
N LYS A 403 -12.81 14.96 13.66
CA LYS A 403 -13.93 15.55 14.41
C LYS A 403 -15.31 15.13 13.88
N HIS A 404 -15.41 14.75 12.61
CA HIS A 404 -16.65 14.40 11.91
C HIS A 404 -17.25 13.06 12.34
N ALA A 405 -16.48 12.23 13.06
CA ALA A 405 -16.99 11.03 13.72
C ALA A 405 -18.12 11.27 14.72
N ALA A 406 -18.34 12.53 15.13
CA ALA A 406 -19.43 12.95 16.01
C ALA A 406 -20.48 13.83 15.29
N ASP A 407 -20.41 13.95 13.97
CA ASP A 407 -21.42 14.70 13.21
C ASP A 407 -22.65 13.81 12.98
N SER A 408 -23.82 14.33 13.35
CA SER A 408 -25.09 13.57 13.37
C SER A 408 -25.49 12.99 12.01
N ASP A 409 -25.06 13.60 10.90
CA ASP A 409 -25.34 13.08 9.56
C ASP A 409 -24.51 11.84 9.22
N ILE A 410 -23.27 11.74 9.71
CA ILE A 410 -22.46 10.52 9.59
C ILE A 410 -23.11 9.40 10.39
N GLU A 411 -23.44 9.67 11.67
CA GLU A 411 -24.16 8.72 12.54
C GLU A 411 -25.45 8.23 11.88
N ASN A 412 -26.22 9.14 11.30
CA ASN A 412 -27.48 8.81 10.65
C ASN A 412 -27.31 7.89 9.43
N TYR A 413 -26.27 8.05 8.62
CA TYR A 413 -25.97 7.13 7.50
C TYR A 413 -25.58 5.73 8.00
N VAL A 414 -24.74 5.67 9.04
CA VAL A 414 -24.35 4.40 9.69
C VAL A 414 -25.58 3.70 10.28
N ASP A 415 -26.40 4.42 11.07
CA ASP A 415 -27.63 3.90 11.68
C ASP A 415 -28.69 3.49 10.63
N ALA A 416 -28.70 4.15 9.47
CA ALA A 416 -29.56 3.79 8.34
C ALA A 416 -29.07 2.55 7.56
N GLY A 417 -27.88 2.04 7.89
CA GLY A 417 -27.31 0.81 7.33
C GLY A 417 -26.52 1.02 6.04
N PHE A 418 -25.76 2.11 5.92
CA PHE A 418 -24.88 2.35 4.77
C PHE A 418 -23.91 1.19 4.54
N GLU A 419 -23.19 0.74 5.58
CA GLU A 419 -22.24 -0.39 5.49
C GLU A 419 -22.94 -1.69 5.09
N GLN A 420 -24.15 -1.93 5.63
CA GLN A 420 -24.95 -3.11 5.27
C GLN A 420 -25.34 -3.11 3.78
N VAL A 421 -25.55 -1.94 3.17
CA VAL A 421 -25.73 -1.85 1.72
C VAL A 421 -24.45 -2.26 1.01
N MET A 422 -23.29 -1.74 1.42
CA MET A 422 -22.01 -2.08 0.77
C MET A 422 -21.75 -3.60 0.80
N ASP A 423 -21.98 -4.23 1.95
CA ASP A 423 -21.83 -5.67 2.12
C ASP A 423 -22.87 -6.51 1.34
N GLU A 424 -24.11 -6.03 1.19
CA GLU A 424 -25.14 -6.71 0.40
C GLU A 424 -24.74 -6.83 -1.08
N PHE A 425 -24.03 -5.83 -1.60
CA PHE A 425 -23.57 -5.80 -2.99
C PHE A 425 -22.15 -6.34 -3.19
N ASP A 426 -21.51 -6.86 -2.14
CA ASP A 426 -20.14 -7.38 -2.19
C ASP A 426 -19.15 -6.32 -2.70
N VAL A 427 -19.28 -5.08 -2.18
CA VAL A 427 -18.41 -3.97 -2.52
C VAL A 427 -17.00 -4.23 -1.98
N ASP A 428 -16.00 -4.08 -2.85
CA ASP A 428 -14.60 -4.29 -2.49
C ASP A 428 -14.02 -3.09 -1.73
N PHE A 429 -14.21 -1.90 -2.31
CA PHE A 429 -13.65 -0.66 -1.80
C PHE A 429 -14.70 0.42 -1.73
N VAL A 430 -14.72 1.16 -0.62
CA VAL A 430 -15.47 2.40 -0.47
C VAL A 430 -14.49 3.54 -0.29
N LEU A 431 -14.57 4.55 -1.16
CA LEU A 431 -13.67 5.70 -1.20
C LEU A 431 -14.43 6.95 -0.74
N GLY A 432 -14.02 7.50 0.41
CA GLY A 432 -14.66 8.61 1.11
C GLY A 432 -13.72 9.81 1.30
N GLY A 433 -14.26 10.99 1.63
CA GLY A 433 -13.51 12.24 1.83
C GLY A 433 -13.92 12.97 3.11
N HIS A 434 -14.04 14.29 3.03
CA HIS A 434 -14.61 15.20 4.04
C HIS A 434 -13.74 15.45 5.29
N ASP A 435 -12.95 14.45 5.67
CA ASP A 435 -12.22 14.43 6.93
C ASP A 435 -10.85 15.10 6.89
N HIS A 436 -10.31 15.34 5.71
CA HIS A 436 -8.97 15.93 5.55
C HIS A 436 -7.93 15.29 6.48
N VAL A 437 -8.01 13.96 6.59
CA VAL A 437 -7.05 13.07 7.24
C VAL A 437 -7.18 11.72 6.55
N TYR A 438 -6.04 11.09 6.29
CA TYR A 438 -6.06 9.76 5.70
C TYR A 438 -6.48 8.73 6.75
N SER A 439 -7.37 7.81 6.38
CA SER A 439 -7.62 6.60 7.16
C SER A 439 -8.03 5.42 6.30
N ARG A 440 -7.63 4.21 6.69
CA ARG A 440 -8.08 2.94 6.11
C ARG A 440 -8.73 2.07 7.16
N SER A 441 -9.85 1.44 6.83
CA SER A 441 -10.52 0.47 7.70
C SER A 441 -9.82 -0.89 7.69
N TYR A 442 -10.11 -1.71 8.71
CA TYR A 442 -10.04 -3.17 8.53
C TYR A 442 -11.01 -3.60 7.42
N VAL A 443 -10.95 -4.86 6.99
CA VAL A 443 -12.09 -5.44 6.25
C VAL A 443 -13.30 -5.43 7.20
N LEU A 444 -14.38 -4.77 6.79
CA LEU A 444 -15.61 -4.67 7.57
C LEU A 444 -16.71 -5.52 6.94
N LYS A 445 -17.43 -6.26 7.78
CA LYS A 445 -18.66 -6.99 7.43
C LYS A 445 -19.81 -6.53 8.31
N ASP A 446 -20.89 -6.09 7.70
CA ASP A 446 -22.03 -5.42 8.34
C ASP A 446 -21.59 -4.26 9.27
N GLY A 447 -20.55 -3.51 8.84
CA GLY A 447 -19.94 -2.43 9.62
C GLY A 447 -19.13 -2.89 10.85
N GLN A 448 -18.80 -4.19 10.96
CA GLN A 448 -17.98 -4.75 12.02
C GLN A 448 -16.66 -5.28 11.46
N ARG A 449 -15.56 -5.12 12.20
CA ARG A 449 -14.27 -5.72 11.84
C ARG A 449 -14.40 -7.22 11.60
N ASN A 450 -14.01 -7.68 10.42
CA ASN A 450 -14.04 -9.08 9.98
C ASN A 450 -12.67 -9.65 9.61
N ALA A 451 -11.61 -8.83 9.64
CA ALA A 451 -10.23 -9.28 9.47
C ALA A 451 -9.33 -8.74 10.58
N GLU A 452 -8.17 -9.37 10.74
CA GLU A 452 -7.08 -8.81 11.52
C GLU A 452 -6.46 -7.61 10.79
N ARG A 453 -5.52 -6.92 11.45
CA ARG A 453 -4.74 -5.87 10.79
C ARG A 453 -3.96 -6.54 9.67
N LEU A 454 -4.30 -6.27 8.40
CA LEU A 454 -3.62 -6.90 7.28
C LEU A 454 -3.24 -5.93 6.15
N ASP A 455 -2.20 -6.29 5.40
CA ASP A 455 -1.75 -5.57 4.21
C ASP A 455 -1.81 -6.42 2.93
N ILE A 456 -1.96 -7.75 3.07
CA ILE A 456 -2.22 -8.66 1.95
C ILE A 456 -3.49 -9.44 2.26
N PHE A 457 -4.50 -9.28 1.40
CA PHE A 457 -5.81 -9.91 1.55
C PHE A 457 -6.10 -10.84 0.39
N ASN A 458 -6.40 -12.11 0.70
CA ASN A 458 -6.83 -13.12 -0.27
C ASN A 458 -8.35 -13.34 -0.19
N ASP A 459 -9.09 -12.68 -1.09
CA ASP A 459 -10.55 -12.72 -1.22
C ASP A 459 -11.28 -12.45 0.11
N PRO A 460 -11.04 -11.28 0.75
CA PRO A 460 -11.58 -10.98 2.06
C PRO A 460 -13.11 -10.92 2.04
N ASP A 461 -13.76 -11.47 3.07
CA ASP A 461 -15.21 -11.34 3.25
C ASP A 461 -15.56 -9.98 3.86
N GLY A 462 -15.89 -8.99 3.03
CA GLY A 462 -16.30 -7.65 3.46
C GLY A 462 -15.62 -6.53 2.69
N THR A 463 -15.89 -5.29 3.10
CA THR A 463 -15.48 -4.07 2.38
C THR A 463 -14.33 -3.35 3.08
N ILE A 464 -13.38 -2.81 2.31
CA ILE A 464 -12.33 -1.90 2.80
C ILE A 464 -12.72 -0.45 2.50
N TYR A 465 -12.72 0.39 3.52
CA TYR A 465 -13.05 1.81 3.43
C TYR A 465 -11.77 2.64 3.50
N LEU A 466 -11.62 3.58 2.57
CA LEU A 466 -10.51 4.54 2.55
C LEU A 466 -11.10 5.95 2.60
N THR A 467 -10.67 6.72 3.59
CA THR A 467 -10.93 8.15 3.68
C THR A 467 -9.71 8.89 3.16
N GLY A 468 -9.87 9.68 2.10
CA GLY A 468 -8.82 10.51 1.55
C GLY A 468 -8.50 11.69 2.47
N ASN A 469 -7.22 12.03 2.56
CA ASN A 469 -6.80 13.33 3.08
C ASN A 469 -7.07 14.43 2.04
N CYS A 470 -6.93 15.69 2.45
CA CYS A 470 -6.92 16.82 1.51
C CYS A 470 -5.78 16.62 0.51
N CYS A 471 -6.11 16.64 -0.78
CA CYS A 471 -5.14 16.48 -1.88
C CYS A 471 -4.58 17.83 -2.39
N SER A 472 -4.86 18.91 -1.66
CA SER A 472 -4.30 20.24 -1.83
C SER A 472 -3.77 20.76 -0.49
N ASP A 473 -3.29 22.01 -0.47
CA ASP A 473 -2.65 22.63 0.70
C ASP A 473 -3.66 23.35 1.61
N MET A 474 -4.93 23.02 1.45
CA MET A 474 -6.03 23.90 1.83
C MET A 474 -6.35 23.83 3.32
N GLN A 475 -6.67 22.64 3.82
CA GLN A 475 -7.06 22.45 5.20
C GLN A 475 -6.80 21.01 5.63
N TYR A 476 -6.32 20.83 6.85
CA TYR A 476 -6.13 19.51 7.45
C TYR A 476 -6.81 19.42 8.80
N TYR A 477 -7.24 18.22 9.20
CA TYR A 477 -7.71 17.99 10.56
C TYR A 477 -6.73 17.13 11.34
N THR A 478 -6.43 17.60 12.54
CA THR A 478 -5.73 16.81 13.54
C THR A 478 -6.70 15.71 14.00
N PRO A 479 -6.37 14.43 13.83
CA PRO A 479 -7.21 13.35 14.33
C PRO A 479 -7.52 13.56 15.81
N PHE A 480 -8.79 13.39 16.14
CA PHE A 480 -9.31 13.48 17.51
C PHE A 480 -9.07 14.79 18.28
N GLU A 481 -8.59 15.89 17.68
CA GLU A 481 -8.23 17.12 18.42
C GLU A 481 -9.40 17.76 19.17
N SER A 482 -10.59 17.72 18.58
CA SER A 482 -11.82 18.24 19.20
C SER A 482 -13.00 17.33 18.91
N LEU A 483 -13.50 16.65 19.95
CA LEU A 483 -14.74 15.87 19.93
C LEU A 483 -15.71 16.49 20.97
N ASP A 484 -16.98 16.71 20.60
CA ASP A 484 -17.96 17.41 21.46
C ASP A 484 -18.43 16.58 22.67
N LYS A 485 -18.05 17.01 23.88
CA LYS A 485 -17.92 16.20 25.10
C LYS A 485 -19.20 15.94 25.88
N THR A 486 -20.40 16.19 25.33
CA THR A 486 -21.63 16.18 26.14
C THR A 486 -22.44 14.88 26.08
N ASN A 487 -22.23 14.01 25.09
CA ASN A 487 -22.95 12.74 24.97
C ASN A 487 -22.02 11.54 24.68
N ASN A 488 -21.61 10.82 25.72
CA ASN A 488 -20.70 9.66 25.60
C ASN A 488 -21.34 8.38 25.03
N ALA A 489 -22.64 8.37 24.69
CA ALA A 489 -23.36 7.15 24.33
C ALA A 489 -23.29 6.76 22.85
N ASP A 490 -23.03 7.74 21.96
CA ASP A 490 -23.14 7.57 20.50
C ASP A 490 -21.77 7.57 19.79
N TYR A 491 -20.66 7.57 20.55
CA TYR A 491 -19.33 7.47 19.97
C TYR A 491 -19.05 6.08 19.41
N PRO A 492 -18.23 5.98 18.33
CA PRO A 492 -17.80 4.67 17.87
C PRO A 492 -17.06 3.92 19.00
N VAL A 493 -17.01 2.60 18.90
CA VAL A 493 -16.19 1.79 19.81
C VAL A 493 -14.74 1.89 19.33
N LEU A 494 -13.78 2.01 20.25
CA LEU A 494 -12.35 2.02 19.94
C LEU A 494 -11.80 0.59 19.79
N ALA A 495 -10.65 0.43 19.13
CA ALA A 495 -9.99 -0.86 18.96
C ALA A 495 -9.70 -1.58 20.30
N ASN A 496 -9.49 -0.82 21.39
CA ASN A 496 -9.27 -1.35 22.74
C ASN A 496 -10.59 -1.64 23.51
N GLY A 497 -11.75 -1.52 22.87
CA GLY A 497 -13.08 -1.71 23.46
C GLY A 497 -13.57 -0.55 24.32
N GLU A 498 -12.82 0.55 24.40
CA GLU A 498 -13.26 1.77 25.06
C GLU A 498 -14.26 2.55 24.19
N SER A 499 -15.03 3.44 24.81
CA SER A 499 -16.05 4.26 24.15
C SER A 499 -16.06 5.67 24.73
N GLY A 500 -16.46 6.65 23.91
CA GLY A 500 -16.62 8.04 24.32
C GLY A 500 -15.38 8.91 24.10
N SER A 501 -15.58 10.23 24.02
CA SER A 501 -14.57 11.21 23.57
C SER A 501 -13.21 11.13 24.27
N ALA A 502 -13.14 10.60 25.50
CA ALA A 502 -11.90 10.52 26.26
C ALA A 502 -10.89 9.51 25.69
N GLY A 503 -11.33 8.31 25.29
CA GLY A 503 -10.44 7.31 24.71
C GLY A 503 -9.94 7.70 23.31
N TYR A 504 -10.77 8.42 22.54
CA TYR A 504 -10.40 8.97 21.24
C TYR A 504 -9.32 10.06 21.35
N LEU A 505 -9.45 10.95 22.34
CA LEU A 505 -8.47 11.99 22.63
C LEU A 505 -7.10 11.44 23.08
N GLU A 506 -7.01 10.16 23.43
CA GLU A 506 -5.74 9.48 23.74
C GLU A 506 -5.02 8.94 22.48
N GLY A 507 -5.58 9.17 21.29
CA GLY A 507 -4.97 8.79 20.00
C GLY A 507 -5.28 7.35 19.57
N ASN A 508 -6.27 6.71 20.18
CA ASN A 508 -6.71 5.37 19.79
C ASN A 508 -7.62 5.44 18.55
N LEU A 509 -7.50 4.43 17.68
CA LEU A 509 -8.37 4.28 16.51
C LEU A 509 -9.76 3.75 16.88
N PRO A 510 -10.83 4.18 16.17
CA PRO A 510 -12.09 3.46 16.13
C PRO A 510 -11.87 1.97 15.78
N TYR A 511 -12.75 1.11 16.26
CA TYR A 511 -12.70 -0.35 16.12
C TYR A 511 -12.70 -0.79 14.65
N GLY A 512 -13.32 0.00 13.78
CA GLY A 512 -13.35 -0.22 12.33
C GLY A 512 -12.07 0.22 11.60
N ASN A 513 -11.21 1.05 12.20
CA ASN A 513 -10.07 1.64 11.52
C ASN A 513 -8.75 0.90 11.78
N GLN A 514 -8.05 0.55 10.71
CA GLN A 514 -6.75 -0.10 10.74
C GLN A 514 -5.62 0.94 10.70
N GLU A 515 -5.62 1.84 9.72
CA GLU A 515 -4.57 2.84 9.52
C GLU A 515 -5.11 4.26 9.56
N TRP A 516 -4.23 5.21 9.90
CA TRP A 516 -4.43 6.63 9.67
C TRP A 516 -3.10 7.37 9.54
N ASN A 517 -3.09 8.48 8.82
CA ASN A 517 -1.93 9.37 8.72
C ASN A 517 -2.37 10.84 8.67
N GLN A 518 -1.63 11.71 9.39
CA GLN A 518 -1.76 13.16 9.25
C GLN A 518 -0.41 13.85 9.42
N GLU A 519 0.21 14.20 8.30
CA GLU A 519 1.45 15.00 8.26
C GLU A 519 1.22 16.44 7.79
N TYR A 520 -0.05 16.84 7.65
CA TYR A 520 -0.47 18.15 7.17
C TYR A 520 0.10 18.46 5.78
N SER A 521 0.04 17.46 4.90
CA SER A 521 0.57 17.49 3.54
C SER A 521 -0.45 16.95 2.53
N PRO A 522 -0.44 17.42 1.26
CA PRO A 522 -1.32 16.87 0.24
C PRO A 522 -1.10 15.37 0.10
N SER A 523 -2.19 14.61 0.07
CA SER A 523 -2.12 13.16 -0.11
C SER A 523 -2.95 12.69 -1.31
N TYR A 524 -2.55 11.55 -1.86
CA TYR A 524 -3.28 10.85 -2.91
C TYR A 524 -3.02 9.35 -2.81
N ALA A 525 -3.90 8.54 -3.40
CA ALA A 525 -3.67 7.10 -3.52
C ALA A 525 -3.63 6.67 -4.99
N VAL A 526 -2.83 5.66 -5.29
CA VAL A 526 -2.75 5.01 -6.60
C VAL A 526 -3.19 3.57 -6.45
N PHE A 527 -4.22 3.20 -7.20
CA PHE A 527 -4.73 1.86 -7.31
C PHE A 527 -4.24 1.25 -8.62
N ASP A 528 -3.38 0.23 -8.53
CA ASP A 528 -2.92 -0.57 -9.66
C ASP A 528 -3.81 -1.82 -9.78
N VAL A 529 -4.67 -1.81 -10.79
CA VAL A 529 -5.59 -2.91 -11.09
C VAL A 529 -4.94 -3.79 -12.14
N THR A 530 -4.70 -5.06 -11.81
CA THR A 530 -4.17 -6.07 -12.74
C THR A 530 -4.95 -7.36 -12.60
N GLY A 531 -5.88 -7.59 -13.53
CA GLY A 531 -6.80 -8.74 -13.51
C GLY A 531 -7.55 -8.85 -12.17
N ASN A 532 -7.26 -9.92 -11.44
CA ASN A 532 -7.89 -10.24 -10.16
C ASN A 532 -7.08 -9.74 -8.94
N LYS A 533 -6.16 -8.79 -9.11
CA LYS A 533 -5.44 -8.12 -8.01
C LYS A 533 -5.55 -6.60 -8.11
N ILE A 534 -5.78 -5.95 -6.98
CA ILE A 534 -5.63 -4.51 -6.80
C ILE A 534 -4.53 -4.29 -5.76
N SER A 535 -3.49 -3.55 -6.12
CA SER A 535 -2.51 -3.01 -5.17
C SER A 535 -2.77 -1.53 -4.97
N VAL A 536 -2.72 -1.07 -3.73
CA VAL A 536 -2.98 0.32 -3.36
C VAL A 536 -1.75 0.88 -2.67
N ASN A 537 -1.27 2.02 -3.15
CA ASN A 537 -0.22 2.80 -2.49
C ASN A 537 -0.76 4.19 -2.18
N VAL A 538 -0.56 4.65 -0.96
CA VAL A 538 -0.98 5.98 -0.50
C VAL A 538 0.25 6.82 -0.23
N TYR A 539 0.26 8.04 -0.73
CA TYR A 539 1.40 8.94 -0.69
C TYR A 539 1.04 10.28 -0.07
N ASN A 540 1.99 10.84 0.69
CA ASN A 540 2.07 12.26 0.97
C ASN A 540 3.05 12.93 0.01
N LEU A 541 2.80 14.18 -0.35
CA LEU A 541 3.85 15.02 -0.93
C LEU A 541 4.86 15.41 0.16
N ALA A 542 6.15 15.35 -0.15
CA ALA A 542 7.22 15.66 0.78
C ALA A 542 8.30 16.53 0.12
N GLY A 543 9.11 17.19 0.95
CA GLY A 543 10.25 17.98 0.46
C GLY A 543 9.89 19.36 -0.08
N ASP A 544 10.54 19.75 -1.19
CA ASP A 544 10.39 21.09 -1.78
C ASP A 544 9.09 21.18 -2.57
N SER A 545 8.19 22.09 -2.16
CA SER A 545 6.89 22.27 -2.82
C SER A 545 6.93 22.63 -4.31
N ALA A 546 8.06 23.09 -4.83
CA ALA A 546 8.22 23.35 -6.27
C ALA A 546 8.55 22.09 -7.09
N ASP A 547 9.02 21.02 -6.44
CA ASP A 547 9.39 19.73 -7.02
C ASP A 547 9.31 18.66 -5.91
N PRO A 548 8.10 18.34 -5.43
CA PRO A 548 7.94 17.49 -4.26
C PRO A 548 8.21 16.02 -4.61
N ASP A 549 8.73 15.27 -3.64
CA ASP A 549 8.78 13.82 -3.69
C ASP A 549 7.44 13.23 -3.23
N SER A 550 7.16 11.97 -3.60
CA SER A 550 6.03 11.21 -3.07
C SER A 550 6.52 10.21 -2.03
N GLU A 551 6.14 10.43 -0.77
CA GLU A 551 6.50 9.60 0.37
C GLU A 551 5.38 8.59 0.63
N LEU A 552 5.70 7.30 0.59
CA LEU A 552 4.73 6.22 0.80
C LEU A 552 4.35 6.16 2.28
N ILE A 553 3.06 6.23 2.58
CA ILE A 553 2.53 6.23 3.95
C ILE A 553 1.64 5.03 4.28
N ASP A 554 1.10 4.34 3.26
CA ASP A 554 0.36 3.08 3.42
C ASP A 554 0.45 2.28 2.11
N SER A 555 0.48 0.96 2.21
CA SER A 555 0.50 0.06 1.07
C SER A 555 -0.15 -1.25 1.43
N PHE A 556 -1.08 -1.70 0.57
CA PHE A 556 -1.74 -2.98 0.76
C PHE A 556 -2.24 -3.54 -0.58
N SER A 557 -2.61 -4.81 -0.61
CA SER A 557 -3.17 -5.42 -1.81
C SER A 557 -4.28 -6.42 -1.50
N VAL A 558 -5.23 -6.51 -2.43
CA VAL A 558 -6.36 -7.41 -2.38
C VAL A 558 -6.37 -8.25 -3.65
N THR A 559 -6.58 -9.55 -3.53
CA THR A 559 -6.84 -10.43 -4.69
C THR A 559 -8.19 -11.13 -4.56
N LYS A 560 -8.88 -11.39 -5.67
CA LYS A 560 -10.09 -12.23 -5.70
C LYS A 560 -9.79 -13.74 -5.69
N ASN A 561 -8.63 -14.15 -5.18
CA ASN A 561 -8.21 -15.56 -5.14
C ASN A 561 -7.97 -16.03 -3.71
N ALA A 562 -8.81 -16.93 -3.21
CA ALA A 562 -8.57 -17.69 -1.98
C ALA A 562 -7.98 -19.09 -2.22
N ASP A 563 -7.89 -19.54 -3.47
CA ASP A 563 -7.51 -20.92 -3.80
C ASP A 563 -6.01 -21.05 -4.12
N GLY A 564 -5.28 -21.77 -3.27
CA GLY A 564 -3.87 -22.11 -3.46
C GLY A 564 -3.64 -23.25 -4.46
N GLY A 565 -4.70 -23.83 -5.01
CA GLY A 565 -4.67 -24.99 -5.90
C GLY A 565 -4.82 -26.31 -5.16
N ALA A 566 -4.73 -27.42 -5.88
CA ALA A 566 -4.92 -28.75 -5.29
C ALA A 566 -3.86 -29.05 -4.21
N LYS A 567 -4.27 -29.65 -3.10
CA LYS A 567 -3.35 -30.10 -2.04
C LYS A 567 -2.28 -31.03 -2.63
N THR A 568 -1.03 -30.69 -2.40
CA THR A 568 0.11 -31.54 -2.76
C THR A 568 0.35 -32.51 -1.61
N THR A 569 0.30 -33.81 -1.89
CA THR A 569 0.85 -34.82 -0.98
C THR A 569 2.32 -34.98 -1.31
N GLY A 570 3.20 -35.02 -0.30
CA GLY A 570 4.61 -35.32 -0.52
C GLY A 570 4.74 -36.56 -1.40
N GLU A 571 5.55 -36.50 -2.46
CA GLU A 571 5.75 -37.66 -3.33
C GLU A 571 6.34 -38.80 -2.50
N GLU A 572 5.49 -39.72 -2.06
CA GLU A 572 5.90 -40.96 -1.44
C GLU A 572 6.78 -41.70 -2.45
N ASN A 573 8.08 -41.78 -2.18
CA ASN A 573 8.95 -42.74 -2.88
C ASN A 573 8.64 -44.21 -2.49
N GLY A 574 7.51 -44.46 -1.80
CA GLY A 574 7.04 -45.75 -1.33
C GLY A 574 7.84 -46.35 -0.17
N ASN A 575 8.83 -45.64 0.37
CA ASN A 575 9.72 -46.11 1.44
C ASN A 575 9.83 -45.14 2.64
N ALA A 576 9.25 -43.94 2.58
CA ALA A 576 9.25 -43.00 3.69
C ALA A 576 8.20 -43.40 4.75
N SER A 577 8.50 -43.16 6.03
CA SER A 577 7.60 -43.42 7.16
C SER A 577 6.79 -42.19 7.59
N LEU A 578 6.89 -41.09 6.83
CA LEU A 578 6.27 -39.79 7.11
C LEU A 578 5.55 -39.33 5.83
N ASP A 579 4.23 -39.21 5.92
CA ASP A 579 3.40 -38.64 4.87
C ASP A 579 3.10 -37.18 5.25
N LEU A 580 3.42 -36.26 4.34
CA LEU A 580 3.12 -34.84 4.48
C LEU A 580 2.06 -34.44 3.46
N THR A 581 1.09 -33.64 3.88
CA THR A 581 0.11 -33.02 2.98
C THR A 581 0.21 -31.51 3.18
N GLN A 582 0.26 -30.77 2.08
CA GLN A 582 0.21 -29.31 2.12
C GLN A 582 -1.24 -28.88 2.34
N ASP A 583 -1.54 -28.35 3.53
CA ASP A 583 -2.88 -27.86 3.87
C ASP A 583 -3.06 -26.36 3.57
N ALA A 584 -1.99 -25.57 3.71
CA ALA A 584 -2.00 -24.14 3.45
C ALA A 584 -0.66 -23.66 2.88
N ARG A 585 -0.64 -22.43 2.36
CA ARG A 585 0.58 -21.72 1.95
C ARG A 585 0.41 -20.21 2.14
N TYR A 586 1.49 -19.56 2.55
CA TYR A 586 1.68 -18.13 2.33
C TYR A 586 2.50 -17.95 1.04
N ASP A 587 2.14 -16.98 0.21
CA ASP A 587 2.87 -16.65 -1.02
C ASP A 587 3.29 -15.18 -0.97
N ALA A 588 4.59 -14.94 -0.85
CA ALA A 588 5.14 -13.58 -0.83
C ALA A 588 4.98 -12.85 -2.18
N GLY A 589 4.49 -13.52 -3.23
CA GLY A 589 4.31 -12.96 -4.56
C GLY A 589 5.63 -12.70 -5.31
N MET A 590 6.74 -13.17 -4.77
CA MET A 590 8.10 -12.95 -5.27
C MET A 590 8.86 -14.27 -5.34
N SER A 591 9.74 -14.38 -6.33
CA SER A 591 10.64 -15.51 -6.48
C SER A 591 12.01 -15.01 -6.92
N ASN A 592 13.06 -15.55 -6.31
CA ASN A 592 14.44 -15.32 -6.73
C ASN A 592 15.06 -16.68 -7.08
N ALA A 593 15.69 -16.76 -8.24
CA ALA A 593 16.33 -18.00 -8.71
C ALA A 593 17.50 -18.43 -7.81
N ASP A 594 18.09 -17.47 -7.08
CA ASP A 594 19.20 -17.68 -6.17
C ASP A 594 18.75 -17.97 -4.72
N GLY A 595 17.44 -17.95 -4.41
CA GLY A 595 16.92 -18.07 -3.03
C GLY A 595 16.74 -16.71 -2.34
N GLY A 596 16.67 -16.65 -1.00
CA GLY A 596 16.67 -15.35 -0.30
C GLY A 596 15.33 -14.64 -0.12
N VAL A 597 14.21 -15.20 -0.58
CA VAL A 597 12.91 -14.50 -0.45
C VAL A 597 12.32 -14.70 0.93
N MET A 598 11.90 -15.92 1.27
CA MET A 598 11.39 -16.27 2.60
C MET A 598 12.26 -17.41 3.13
N GLU A 599 13.12 -17.13 4.10
CA GLU A 599 14.15 -18.09 4.51
C GLU A 599 13.91 -18.63 5.92
N ILE A 600 14.08 -17.79 6.94
CA ILE A 600 13.98 -18.22 8.34
C ILE A 600 12.60 -17.91 8.89
N VAL A 601 11.93 -18.94 9.41
CA VAL A 601 10.58 -18.85 9.98
C VAL A 601 10.52 -19.52 11.34
N ASP A 602 9.79 -18.90 12.29
CA ASP A 602 9.40 -19.55 13.53
C ASP A 602 7.91 -19.34 13.83
N TYR A 603 7.30 -20.31 14.51
CA TYR A 603 5.85 -20.36 14.74
C TYR A 603 5.51 -20.17 16.22
N ASN A 604 4.78 -19.09 16.51
CA ASN A 604 4.22 -18.85 17.82
C ASN A 604 2.97 -19.72 18.04
N THR A 605 3.16 -20.87 18.67
CA THR A 605 2.07 -21.81 18.98
C THR A 605 1.00 -21.26 19.94
N VAL A 606 1.26 -20.14 20.63
CA VAL A 606 0.34 -19.52 21.60
C VAL A 606 -0.58 -18.52 20.91
N THR A 607 -0.05 -17.66 20.05
CA THR A 607 -0.83 -16.66 19.31
C THR A 607 -1.35 -17.19 17.97
N GLY A 608 -0.70 -18.23 17.44
CA GLY A 608 -1.04 -18.85 16.15
C GLY A 608 -0.52 -18.06 14.94
N TRP A 609 0.54 -17.28 15.12
CA TRP A 609 1.24 -16.54 14.06
C TRP A 609 2.61 -17.15 13.76
N ALA A 610 2.98 -17.23 12.49
CA ALA A 610 4.35 -17.51 12.08
C ALA A 610 5.05 -16.20 11.71
N TYR A 611 6.34 -16.07 12.02
CA TYR A 611 7.15 -14.90 11.69
C TYR A 611 8.28 -15.34 10.79
N ALA A 612 8.40 -14.75 9.61
CA ALA A 612 9.34 -15.17 8.60
C ALA A 612 10.15 -14.00 8.05
N VAL A 613 11.47 -14.18 7.97
CA VAL A 613 12.41 -13.20 7.41
C VAL A 613 12.21 -13.13 5.90
N ASN A 614 11.93 -11.93 5.39
CA ASN A 614 11.90 -11.66 3.96
C ASN A 614 13.19 -10.98 3.51
N GLY A 615 14.15 -11.76 3.00
CA GLY A 615 15.47 -11.24 2.60
C GLY A 615 15.42 -10.32 1.37
N GLN A 616 14.33 -10.34 0.60
CA GLN A 616 14.19 -9.48 -0.57
C GLN A 616 13.62 -8.09 -0.22
N THR A 617 12.63 -8.02 0.67
CA THR A 617 12.07 -6.74 1.12
C THR A 617 12.84 -6.15 2.31
N GLY A 618 13.54 -6.98 3.07
CA GLY A 618 14.16 -6.62 4.35
C GLY A 618 13.16 -6.55 5.51
N ASN A 619 11.89 -6.92 5.29
CA ASN A 619 10.85 -6.92 6.31
C ASN A 619 10.76 -8.28 7.02
N LEU A 620 10.18 -8.27 8.23
CA LEU A 620 9.70 -9.48 8.88
C LEU A 620 8.22 -9.65 8.55
N THR A 621 7.83 -10.78 7.97
CA THR A 621 6.43 -11.06 7.66
C THR A 621 5.78 -11.88 8.77
N ALA A 622 4.69 -11.38 9.37
CA ALA A 622 3.82 -12.11 10.28
C ALA A 622 2.67 -12.77 9.50
N ILE A 623 2.53 -14.09 9.60
CA ILE A 623 1.61 -14.93 8.81
C ILE A 623 0.56 -15.56 9.72
N ALA A 624 -0.72 -15.39 9.39
CA ALA A 624 -1.86 -15.83 10.20
C ALA A 624 -2.15 -17.34 10.02
N VAL A 625 -1.39 -18.21 10.68
CA VAL A 625 -1.62 -19.68 10.60
C VAL A 625 -2.89 -20.11 11.36
N LYS A 626 -3.29 -19.34 12.38
CA LYS A 626 -4.49 -19.57 13.20
C LYS A 626 -5.80 -19.58 12.41
N ASP A 627 -5.84 -18.86 11.29
CA ASP A 627 -7.04 -18.65 10.48
C ASP A 627 -7.17 -19.68 9.33
N MET A 628 -6.23 -20.63 9.27
CA MET A 628 -6.19 -21.68 8.26
C MET A 628 -7.51 -22.49 8.20
N ALA A 629 -8.10 -22.52 7.02
CA ALA A 629 -9.31 -23.29 6.71
C ALA A 629 -8.98 -24.73 6.29
N ASP A 630 -9.71 -25.69 6.86
CA ASP A 630 -9.68 -27.08 6.35
C ASP A 630 -10.56 -27.19 5.09
N SER A 631 -9.91 -27.14 3.92
CA SER A 631 -10.58 -27.22 2.62
C SER A 631 -10.06 -28.39 1.75
N ALA A 632 -10.66 -28.60 0.58
CA ALA A 632 -10.19 -29.60 -0.38
C ALA A 632 -8.91 -29.15 -1.12
N ASN A 633 -8.64 -27.85 -1.13
CA ASN A 633 -7.51 -27.21 -1.78
C ASN A 633 -6.56 -26.61 -0.73
N VAL A 634 -5.40 -26.16 -1.18
CA VAL A 634 -4.45 -25.43 -0.33
C VAL A 634 -5.07 -24.08 0.01
N ASP A 635 -5.14 -23.77 1.30
CA ASP A 635 -5.59 -22.46 1.78
C ASP A 635 -4.50 -21.40 1.56
N LEU A 636 -4.86 -20.22 1.07
CA LEU A 636 -3.95 -19.08 0.94
C LEU A 636 -3.98 -18.26 2.21
N LEU A 637 -2.86 -18.25 2.93
CA LEU A 637 -2.74 -17.52 4.18
C LEU A 637 -2.46 -16.04 3.91
N ASP A 638 -3.03 -15.20 4.77
CA ASP A 638 -2.75 -13.77 4.83
C ASP A 638 -1.49 -13.46 5.65
N GLY A 639 -0.94 -12.26 5.47
CA GLY A 639 0.24 -11.83 6.21
C GLY A 639 0.50 -10.33 6.17
N ASN A 640 1.38 -9.90 7.08
CA ASN A 640 1.72 -8.51 7.36
C ASN A 640 3.21 -8.31 7.38
N ASP A 641 3.68 -7.21 6.80
CA ASP A 641 5.08 -6.83 6.93
C ASP A 641 5.31 -5.97 8.17
N ILE A 642 6.44 -6.19 8.81
CA ILE A 642 6.91 -5.46 9.97
C ILE A 642 8.28 -4.87 9.61
N ASP A 643 8.36 -3.54 9.59
CA ASP A 643 9.59 -2.80 9.32
C ASP A 643 10.50 -2.80 10.57
N VAL A 644 11.22 -3.90 10.73
CA VAL A 644 12.17 -4.09 11.82
C VAL A 644 13.35 -3.12 11.71
N ARG A 645 13.72 -2.68 10.49
CA ARG A 645 14.80 -1.72 10.24
C ARG A 645 14.51 -0.40 10.93
N SER A 646 13.38 0.23 10.60
CA SER A 646 13.00 1.52 11.16
C SER A 646 12.89 1.45 12.69
N ILE A 647 12.25 0.40 13.21
CA ILE A 647 12.11 0.21 14.67
C ILE A 647 13.48 0.15 15.35
N ILE A 648 14.45 -0.59 14.79
CA ILE A 648 15.77 -0.73 15.41
C ILE A 648 16.57 0.57 15.30
N GLU A 649 16.60 1.23 14.14
CA GLU A 649 17.38 2.47 13.96
C GLU A 649 16.86 3.61 14.84
N GLU A 650 15.56 3.68 15.08
CA GLU A 650 14.96 4.63 16.03
C GLU A 650 15.35 4.35 17.49
N ASN A 651 15.50 3.07 17.86
CA ASN A 651 15.72 2.65 19.25
C ASN A 651 17.20 2.35 19.59
N CYS A 652 18.09 2.26 18.59
CA CYS A 652 19.51 1.92 18.75
C CYS A 652 20.42 3.02 18.20
N GLU A 653 20.59 4.11 18.96
CA GLU A 653 21.41 5.25 18.54
C GLU A 653 22.84 4.83 18.12
N GLY A 654 23.20 5.16 16.88
CA GLY A 654 24.53 4.90 16.32
C GLY A 654 24.75 3.51 15.74
N PHE A 655 23.73 2.66 15.70
CA PHE A 655 23.73 1.42 14.94
C PHE A 655 23.19 1.68 13.53
N ALA A 656 23.90 1.22 12.50
CA ALA A 656 23.43 1.25 11.11
C ALA A 656 22.96 -0.16 10.73
N TYR A 657 21.69 -0.30 10.38
CA TYR A 657 21.08 -1.59 10.07
C TYR A 657 21.62 -2.13 8.74
N GLY A 658 22.20 -3.32 8.78
CA GLY A 658 22.63 -4.07 7.60
C GLY A 658 21.51 -4.97 7.10
N ASP A 659 21.40 -6.14 7.73
CA ASP A 659 20.52 -7.23 7.30
C ASP A 659 19.88 -7.96 8.49
N MET A 660 18.70 -8.53 8.31
CA MET A 660 18.03 -9.41 9.28
C MET A 660 18.15 -10.85 8.82
N THR A 661 18.75 -11.68 9.66
CA THR A 661 19.19 -13.02 9.28
C THR A 661 18.34 -14.11 9.90
N SER A 662 17.81 -13.89 11.11
CA SER A 662 17.09 -14.94 11.83
C SER A 662 16.07 -14.39 12.82
N VAL A 663 15.04 -15.22 13.08
CA VAL A 663 13.98 -14.96 14.03
C VAL A 663 13.72 -16.20 14.90
N ALA A 664 13.39 -15.99 16.17
CA ALA A 664 12.96 -17.05 17.08
C ALA A 664 11.86 -16.56 18.03
N VAL A 665 10.92 -17.43 18.37
CA VAL A 665 9.85 -17.18 19.34
C VAL A 665 10.18 -17.90 20.65
N SER A 666 9.92 -17.25 21.79
CA SER A 666 10.07 -17.87 23.11
C SER A 666 9.13 -19.07 23.27
N ALA A 667 9.51 -20.07 24.06
CA ALA A 667 8.69 -21.26 24.27
C ALA A 667 7.32 -20.94 24.89
N ASP A 668 7.23 -19.88 25.70
CA ASP A 668 5.97 -19.36 26.24
C ASP A 668 5.15 -18.47 25.27
N GLY A 669 5.69 -18.20 24.07
CA GLY A 669 5.05 -17.42 23.01
C GLY A 669 4.90 -15.92 23.30
N THR A 670 5.51 -15.40 24.37
CA THR A 670 5.36 -13.99 24.75
C THR A 670 6.39 -13.07 24.10
N LYS A 671 7.50 -13.62 23.60
CA LYS A 671 8.60 -12.86 23.01
C LYS A 671 9.04 -13.40 21.67
N LEU A 672 9.58 -12.51 20.86
CA LEU A 672 10.26 -12.81 19.62
C LEU A 672 11.61 -12.11 19.62
N ALA A 673 12.67 -12.82 19.22
CA ALA A 673 14.01 -12.30 19.05
C ALA A 673 14.37 -12.28 17.57
N VAL A 674 15.06 -11.23 17.13
CA VAL A 674 15.54 -11.04 15.75
C VAL A 674 17.04 -10.80 15.77
N ALA A 675 17.81 -11.57 15.00
CA ALA A 675 19.23 -11.31 14.73
C ALA A 675 19.38 -10.31 13.58
N VAL A 676 20.22 -9.30 13.80
CA VAL A 676 20.44 -8.21 12.84
C VAL A 676 21.93 -7.90 12.72
N GLN A 677 22.46 -8.03 11.50
CA GLN A 677 23.81 -7.63 11.16
C GLN A 677 23.92 -6.10 11.01
N ALA A 678 25.10 -5.56 11.30
CA ALA A 678 25.40 -4.16 11.02
C ALA A 678 25.68 -3.96 9.52
N GLU A 679 25.42 -2.76 8.99
CA GLU A 679 25.76 -2.41 7.60
C GLU A 679 27.27 -2.60 7.34
N GLY A 680 28.11 -2.28 8.32
CA GLY A 680 29.52 -2.61 8.31
C GLY A 680 29.75 -4.08 8.65
N TYR A 681 30.21 -4.88 7.68
CA TYR A 681 30.42 -6.33 7.88
C TYR A 681 31.33 -6.70 9.05
N ALA A 682 32.22 -5.82 9.48
CA ALA A 682 33.14 -6.07 10.60
C ALA A 682 32.66 -5.50 11.94
N ASP A 683 31.50 -4.83 11.96
CA ASP A 683 30.92 -4.20 13.14
C ASP A 683 29.99 -5.16 13.90
N ASN A 684 29.81 -4.90 15.19
CA ASN A 684 28.96 -5.71 16.06
C ASN A 684 27.47 -5.55 15.67
N GLY A 685 26.76 -6.67 15.55
CA GLY A 685 25.33 -6.70 15.27
C GLY A 685 24.44 -6.46 16.49
N ARG A 686 23.14 -6.73 16.33
CA ARG A 686 22.12 -6.63 17.37
C ARG A 686 21.25 -7.89 17.41
N VAL A 687 20.78 -8.21 18.61
CA VAL A 687 19.56 -9.00 18.79
C VAL A 687 18.49 -8.07 19.34
N ALA A 688 17.42 -7.86 18.57
CA ALA A 688 16.25 -7.12 19.00
C ALA A 688 15.21 -8.07 19.60
N VAL A 689 14.54 -7.65 20.66
CA VAL A 689 13.51 -8.44 21.38
C VAL A 689 12.21 -7.67 21.39
N PHE A 690 11.14 -8.38 21.02
CA PHE A 690 9.79 -7.87 20.90
C PHE A 690 8.82 -8.67 21.76
N ALA A 691 7.80 -8.02 22.29
CA ALA A 691 6.60 -8.71 22.79
C ALA A 691 5.71 -9.11 21.60
N CYS A 692 5.18 -10.33 21.65
CA CYS A 692 4.21 -10.82 20.66
C CYS A 692 2.77 -10.45 21.06
N ASN A 693 2.06 -9.72 20.20
CA ASN A 693 0.66 -9.39 20.41
C ASN A 693 -0.27 -10.46 19.79
N ALA A 694 -1.53 -10.48 20.23
CA ALA A 694 -2.51 -11.48 19.79
C ALA A 694 -2.91 -11.35 18.30
N ASP A 695 -2.77 -10.15 17.75
CA ASP A 695 -3.06 -9.79 16.36
C ASP A 695 -1.85 -9.93 15.43
N GLY A 696 -0.76 -10.54 15.90
CA GLY A 696 0.45 -10.78 15.10
C GLY A 696 1.43 -9.62 15.11
N THR A 697 1.02 -8.42 15.56
CA THR A 697 1.91 -7.26 15.67
C THR A 697 2.98 -7.47 16.75
N LEU A 698 4.05 -6.70 16.66
CA LEU A 698 5.19 -6.75 17.59
C LEU A 698 5.37 -5.42 18.31
N THR A 699 5.71 -5.48 19.59
CA THR A 699 6.07 -4.30 20.39
C THR A 699 7.53 -4.39 20.81
N PHE A 700 8.36 -3.43 20.39
CA PHE A 700 9.77 -3.40 20.75
C PHE A 700 9.96 -3.32 22.28
N GLU A 701 10.80 -4.19 22.84
CA GLU A 701 11.15 -4.18 24.26
C GLU A 701 12.60 -3.74 24.49
N SER A 702 13.54 -4.32 23.75
CA SER A 702 14.97 -4.08 23.96
C SER A 702 15.82 -4.55 22.78
N ALA A 703 17.06 -4.08 22.73
CA ALA A 703 18.08 -4.60 21.83
C ALA A 703 19.40 -4.78 22.56
N TYR A 704 20.14 -5.83 22.20
CA TYR A 704 21.42 -6.20 22.80
C TYR A 704 22.50 -6.21 21.74
N GLU A 705 23.67 -5.65 22.07
CA GLU A 705 24.86 -5.77 21.20
C GLU A 705 25.35 -7.23 21.17
N THR A 706 25.65 -7.70 19.96
CA THR A 706 26.13 -9.06 19.69
C THR A 706 27.59 -9.03 19.22
N GLY A 707 28.11 -10.19 18.83
CA GLY A 707 29.32 -10.27 18.03
C GLY A 707 29.08 -9.77 16.61
N VAL A 708 30.09 -9.95 15.75
CA VAL A 708 30.05 -9.54 14.35
C VAL A 708 29.26 -10.56 13.53
N GLN A 709 28.33 -10.09 12.68
CA GLN A 709 27.48 -10.90 11.81
C GLN A 709 26.65 -11.96 12.57
N PRO A 710 25.73 -11.57 13.48
CA PRO A 710 24.78 -12.51 14.04
C PRO A 710 23.93 -13.11 12.91
N ASP A 711 24.00 -14.42 12.73
CA ASP A 711 23.33 -15.12 11.64
C ASP A 711 22.09 -15.87 12.13
N MET A 712 22.24 -16.61 13.23
CA MET A 712 21.15 -17.39 13.82
C MET A 712 20.81 -16.91 15.24
N VAL A 713 19.53 -16.90 15.61
CA VAL A 713 19.07 -16.62 16.98
C VAL A 713 18.18 -17.74 17.53
N THR A 714 18.27 -18.02 18.83
CA THR A 714 17.39 -18.98 19.52
C THR A 714 17.24 -18.68 21.01
N PHE A 715 16.16 -19.16 21.62
CA PHE A 715 15.94 -19.12 23.07
C PHE A 715 16.41 -20.41 23.74
N THR A 716 16.78 -20.33 25.03
CA THR A 716 16.81 -21.53 25.85
C THR A 716 15.39 -22.05 26.09
N PRO A 717 15.17 -23.36 26.24
CA PRO A 717 13.82 -23.91 26.46
C PRO A 717 13.05 -23.38 27.68
N ASP A 718 13.73 -22.74 28.64
CA ASP A 718 13.14 -22.08 29.80
C ASP A 718 12.96 -20.57 29.65
N ASP A 719 13.21 -20.03 28.45
CA ASP A 719 13.12 -18.62 28.08
C ASP A 719 13.97 -17.67 28.96
N THR A 720 15.00 -18.18 29.62
CA THR A 720 15.87 -17.34 30.47
C THR A 720 17.03 -16.69 29.73
N LYS A 721 17.39 -17.22 28.55
CA LYS A 721 18.48 -16.71 27.71
C LYS A 721 18.13 -16.71 26.24
N ILE A 722 18.76 -15.79 25.51
CA ILE A 722 18.83 -15.77 24.06
C ILE A 722 20.27 -16.05 23.65
N LEU A 723 20.46 -16.83 22.59
CA LEU A 723 21.75 -17.10 22.00
C LEU A 723 21.74 -16.67 20.55
N THR A 724 22.86 -16.13 20.08
CA THR A 724 23.07 -15.93 18.65
C THR A 724 24.46 -16.38 18.23
N ALA A 725 24.52 -17.10 17.11
CA ALA A 725 25.75 -17.46 16.44
C ALA A 725 26.18 -16.27 15.59
N ASN A 726 27.41 -15.80 15.82
CA ASN A 726 27.96 -14.67 15.07
C ASN A 726 29.16 -15.18 14.28
N GLU A 727 29.00 -15.27 12.97
CA GLU A 727 29.90 -15.97 12.05
C GLU A 727 31.28 -15.30 12.02
N GLY A 728 31.29 -13.96 11.91
CA GLY A 728 32.51 -13.17 11.85
C GLY A 728 33.27 -13.33 10.54
N GLU A 729 32.56 -13.45 9.42
CA GLU A 729 33.15 -13.76 8.12
C GLU A 729 33.92 -12.57 7.52
N PRO A 730 35.03 -12.81 6.82
CA PRO A 730 35.77 -11.79 6.12
C PRO A 730 35.10 -11.48 4.77
N ARG A 731 33.92 -10.85 4.75
CA ARG A 731 33.12 -10.62 3.52
C ARG A 731 33.91 -9.97 2.35
N GLU A 732 34.97 -9.20 2.62
CA GLU A 732 35.87 -8.62 1.62
C GLU A 732 37.07 -9.53 1.23
N GLY A 733 37.06 -10.78 1.66
CA GLY A 733 38.15 -11.75 1.52
C GLY A 733 39.37 -11.43 2.39
N TYR A 734 40.52 -11.99 2.00
CA TYR A 734 41.78 -11.88 2.76
C TYR A 734 42.79 -10.91 2.14
N ALA A 735 42.33 -9.88 1.44
CA ALA A 735 43.19 -8.88 0.82
C ALA A 735 43.89 -8.00 1.87
N ASP A 736 45.00 -7.34 1.50
CA ASP A 736 45.72 -6.43 2.39
C ASP A 736 44.79 -5.31 2.90
N GLY A 737 44.46 -5.35 4.20
CA GLY A 737 43.61 -4.36 4.87
C GLY A 737 42.15 -4.78 5.10
N ALA A 738 41.73 -5.95 4.58
CA ALA A 738 40.44 -6.54 4.91
C ALA A 738 40.42 -7.01 6.37
N ALA A 739 39.26 -6.91 7.00
CA ALA A 739 39.03 -7.43 8.35
C ALA A 739 38.69 -8.92 8.29
N ASP A 740 39.23 -9.69 9.23
CA ASP A 740 38.89 -11.09 9.48
C ASP A 740 38.41 -11.16 10.94
N PRO A 741 37.12 -10.82 11.18
CA PRO A 741 36.55 -10.80 12.53
C PRO A 741 36.65 -12.16 13.22
N ALA A 742 36.51 -12.16 14.55
CA ALA A 742 36.48 -13.42 15.30
C ALA A 742 35.04 -13.95 15.36
N GLY A 743 34.85 -15.21 14.97
CA GLY A 743 33.59 -15.91 15.19
C GLY A 743 33.31 -16.11 16.69
N THR A 744 32.06 -15.89 17.10
CA THR A 744 31.65 -15.96 18.51
C THR A 744 30.22 -16.45 18.66
N VAL A 745 29.81 -16.80 19.87
CA VAL A 745 28.41 -16.98 20.24
C VAL A 745 28.05 -15.98 21.32
N THR A 746 27.04 -15.16 21.08
CA THR A 746 26.57 -14.21 22.10
C THR A 746 25.53 -14.90 22.96
N VAL A 747 25.73 -14.91 24.28
CA VAL A 747 24.75 -15.41 25.26
C VAL A 747 24.18 -14.22 26.02
N ILE A 748 22.89 -13.97 25.85
CA ILE A 748 22.13 -12.90 26.49
C ILE A 748 21.32 -13.50 27.63
N THR A 749 21.50 -13.00 28.86
CA THR A 749 20.65 -13.39 30.01
C THR A 749 19.54 -12.37 30.21
N LEU A 750 18.29 -12.77 29.98
CA LEU A 750 17.15 -11.84 29.95
C LEU A 750 16.85 -11.20 31.32
N ALA A 751 17.12 -11.91 32.41
CA ALA A 751 16.82 -11.43 33.76
C ALA A 751 17.60 -10.16 34.14
N ASP A 752 18.81 -9.97 33.62
CA ASP A 752 19.66 -8.81 33.90
C ASP A 752 20.15 -8.05 32.66
N GLY A 753 19.82 -8.54 31.45
CA GLY A 753 20.18 -7.95 30.18
C GLY A 753 21.66 -8.04 29.84
N SER A 754 22.43 -8.91 30.51
CA SER A 754 23.85 -9.08 30.20
C SER A 754 24.06 -9.88 28.92
N ALA A 755 24.99 -9.44 28.08
CA ALA A 755 25.42 -10.13 26.86
C ALA A 755 26.91 -10.51 26.97
N VAL A 756 27.24 -11.76 26.69
CA VAL A 756 28.61 -12.30 26.74
C VAL A 756 28.95 -12.95 25.40
N HIS A 757 30.01 -12.48 24.74
CA HIS A 757 30.53 -13.08 23.51
C HIS A 757 31.52 -14.21 23.86
N VAL A 758 31.06 -15.45 23.69
CA VAL A 758 31.83 -16.66 23.89
C VAL A 758 32.62 -16.95 22.61
N GLY A 759 33.94 -16.73 22.65
CA GLY A 759 34.83 -16.95 21.50
C GLY A 759 35.77 -18.16 21.68
N PHE A 760 36.59 -18.41 20.65
CA PHE A 760 37.47 -19.60 20.58
C PHE A 760 38.94 -19.34 20.91
N THR A 761 39.28 -18.19 21.49
CA THR A 761 40.68 -17.77 21.74
C THR A 761 41.49 -18.75 22.61
N ALA A 762 40.82 -19.57 23.42
CA ALA A 762 41.46 -20.65 24.18
C ALA A 762 42.19 -21.67 23.27
N TYR A 763 41.77 -21.78 22.01
CA TYR A 763 42.29 -22.75 21.03
C TYR A 763 43.40 -22.18 20.12
N ASP A 764 43.70 -20.88 20.21
CA ASP A 764 44.66 -20.19 19.32
C ASP A 764 46.11 -20.66 19.49
N ASN A 765 46.44 -21.16 20.67
CA ASN A 765 47.79 -21.66 20.89
C ASN A 765 48.04 -22.94 20.07
N ALA A 766 49.29 -23.09 19.62
CA ALA A 766 49.69 -24.16 18.71
C ALA A 766 49.42 -25.59 19.22
N GLU A 767 49.34 -25.81 20.54
CA GLU A 767 49.03 -27.12 21.10
C GLU A 767 47.54 -27.46 20.94
N GLU A 768 46.65 -26.54 21.32
CA GLU A 768 45.20 -26.72 21.19
C GLU A 768 44.77 -26.77 19.72
N ARG A 769 45.27 -25.85 18.88
CA ARG A 769 45.06 -25.91 17.43
C ARG A 769 45.47 -27.25 16.84
N LYS A 770 46.61 -27.81 17.30
CA LYS A 770 47.06 -29.13 16.83
C LYS A 770 46.09 -30.23 17.25
N LYS A 771 45.54 -30.20 18.48
CA LYS A 771 44.56 -31.19 18.94
C LYS A 771 43.30 -31.19 18.05
N LEU A 772 42.82 -30.02 17.64
CA LEU A 772 41.68 -29.91 16.72
C LEU A 772 42.01 -30.58 15.37
N THR A 773 43.14 -30.22 14.74
CA THR A 773 43.53 -30.83 13.46
C THR A 773 43.83 -32.33 13.55
N ASP A 774 44.41 -32.80 14.67
CA ASP A 774 44.63 -34.25 14.91
C ASP A 774 43.31 -35.01 15.09
N ALA A 775 42.24 -34.33 15.53
CA ALA A 775 40.90 -34.89 15.65
C ALA A 775 40.12 -34.89 14.31
N GLY A 776 40.70 -34.34 13.23
CA GLY A 776 40.07 -34.30 11.91
C GLY A 776 39.17 -33.10 11.66
N ILE A 777 39.32 -32.03 12.46
CA ILE A 777 38.68 -30.72 12.23
C ILE A 777 39.49 -29.96 11.18
N VAL A 778 38.80 -29.42 10.18
CA VAL A 778 39.37 -28.64 9.07
C VAL A 778 39.59 -27.21 9.55
N LEU A 779 40.81 -26.71 9.38
CA LEU A 779 41.19 -25.33 9.75
C LEU A 779 42.10 -24.74 8.68
N LYS A 780 41.88 -23.49 8.32
CA LYS A 780 42.71 -22.72 7.40
C LYS A 780 44.15 -22.67 7.90
N LYS A 781 45.06 -22.94 6.99
CA LYS A 781 46.48 -23.08 7.32
C LYS A 781 47.07 -21.75 7.79
N GLY A 782 47.53 -21.73 9.03
CA GLY A 782 48.18 -20.56 9.63
C GLY A 782 47.22 -19.50 10.15
N ALA A 783 45.91 -19.73 10.08
CA ALA A 783 44.92 -18.95 10.81
C ALA A 783 44.80 -19.45 12.27
N ASP A 784 44.45 -18.53 13.15
CA ASP A 784 44.08 -18.83 14.53
C ASP A 784 42.63 -19.34 14.52
N PRO A 785 42.29 -20.44 15.23
CA PRO A 785 40.93 -20.93 15.36
C PRO A 785 39.89 -19.86 15.69
N SER A 786 40.21 -18.86 16.50
CA SER A 786 39.28 -17.78 16.82
C SER A 786 38.85 -16.90 15.64
N SER A 787 39.62 -16.84 14.57
CA SER A 787 39.29 -16.11 13.33
C SER A 787 38.98 -17.04 12.15
N ASP A 788 38.90 -18.35 12.38
CA ASP A 788 38.70 -19.36 11.33
C ASP A 788 37.45 -20.21 11.59
N LEU A 789 37.02 -20.30 12.84
CA LEU A 789 35.79 -20.93 13.25
C LEU A 789 34.66 -19.91 13.14
N GLU A 790 33.75 -20.17 12.19
CA GLU A 790 32.55 -19.38 11.87
C GLU A 790 31.33 -20.14 12.45
N PRO A 791 30.72 -19.69 13.56
CA PRO A 791 29.50 -20.28 14.13
C PRO A 791 28.26 -20.04 13.28
N GLU A 792 27.50 -21.09 12.98
CA GLU A 792 26.34 -21.03 12.08
C GLU A 792 25.00 -21.16 12.83
N TYR A 793 24.62 -22.38 13.23
CA TYR A 793 23.36 -22.67 13.93
C TYR A 793 23.60 -23.16 15.36
N ILE A 794 22.62 -22.88 16.21
CA ILE A 794 22.64 -23.24 17.63
C ILE A 794 21.47 -24.15 17.98
N ALA A 795 21.76 -25.29 18.60
CA ALA A 795 20.76 -26.04 19.34
C ALA A 795 20.98 -25.83 20.85
N ALA A 796 20.06 -25.11 21.49
CA ALA A 796 20.16 -24.74 22.90
C ALA A 796 19.35 -25.68 23.80
N GLY A 797 19.99 -26.21 24.84
CA GLY A 797 19.34 -26.65 26.08
C GLY A 797 19.42 -25.56 27.14
N ASN A 798 18.95 -25.84 28.36
CA ASN A 798 19.01 -24.85 29.46
C ASN A 798 20.44 -24.64 30.00
N ASP A 799 21.24 -25.71 30.05
CA ASP A 799 22.58 -25.70 30.64
C ASP A 799 23.70 -25.75 29.59
N THR A 800 23.38 -26.20 28.37
CA THR A 800 24.38 -26.49 27.32
C THR A 800 23.82 -26.12 25.95
N ALA A 801 24.65 -25.49 25.12
CA ALA A 801 24.35 -25.24 23.72
C ALA A 801 25.34 -25.95 22.80
N TYR A 802 24.86 -26.37 21.64
CA TYR A 802 25.62 -27.04 20.60
C TYR A 802 25.61 -26.16 19.36
N VAL A 803 26.77 -25.92 18.78
CA VAL A 803 26.94 -24.88 17.76
C VAL A 803 27.67 -25.48 16.57
N THR A 804 27.07 -25.40 15.39
CA THR A 804 27.71 -25.88 14.16
C THR A 804 28.81 -24.93 13.70
N LEU A 805 29.83 -25.52 13.08
CA LEU A 805 31.01 -24.86 12.54
C LEU A 805 31.25 -25.50 11.16
N GLN A 806 30.44 -25.11 10.18
CA GLN A 806 30.17 -25.91 8.99
C GLN A 806 31.44 -26.17 8.16
N GLU A 807 32.20 -25.13 7.88
CA GLU A 807 33.41 -25.15 7.05
C GLU A 807 34.60 -25.75 7.82
N ALA A 808 34.46 -25.91 9.13
CA ALA A 808 35.41 -26.60 10.00
C ALA A 808 34.99 -28.04 10.31
N ASN A 809 33.94 -28.57 9.66
CA ASN A 809 33.39 -29.90 9.85
C ASN A 809 33.21 -30.28 11.33
N ALA A 810 32.71 -29.36 12.15
CA ALA A 810 32.72 -29.50 13.60
C ALA A 810 31.45 -29.00 14.29
N ILE A 811 31.30 -29.39 15.55
CA ILE A 811 30.29 -28.91 16.47
C ILE A 811 30.98 -28.49 17.77
N ALA A 812 30.82 -27.24 18.17
CA ALA A 812 31.26 -26.72 19.47
C ALA A 812 30.20 -26.96 20.55
N VAL A 813 30.66 -27.14 21.79
CA VAL A 813 29.79 -27.30 22.97
C VAL A 813 30.08 -26.17 23.95
N ILE A 814 29.04 -25.42 24.31
CA ILE A 814 29.12 -24.29 25.24
C ILE A 814 28.37 -24.64 26.52
N ASP A 815 29.02 -24.44 27.65
CA ASP A 815 28.39 -24.49 28.97
C ASP A 815 27.82 -23.10 29.29
N LEU A 816 26.50 -23.02 29.50
CA LEU A 816 25.77 -21.75 29.59
C LEU A 816 25.86 -21.10 30.98
N ASP A 817 26.25 -21.86 32.00
CA ASP A 817 26.52 -21.34 33.35
C ASP A 817 27.86 -20.60 33.42
N SER A 818 28.90 -21.20 32.84
CA SER A 818 30.25 -20.63 32.81
C SER A 818 30.52 -19.77 31.58
N THR A 819 29.62 -19.79 30.59
CA THR A 819 29.73 -19.08 29.29
C THR A 819 31.06 -19.38 28.60
N GLN A 820 31.41 -20.66 28.48
CA GLN A 820 32.68 -21.12 27.91
C GLN A 820 32.50 -22.29 26.95
N VAL A 821 33.31 -22.31 25.89
CA VAL A 821 33.45 -23.47 25.01
C VAL A 821 34.17 -24.58 25.78
N THR A 822 33.47 -25.68 26.03
CA THR A 822 33.99 -26.85 26.76
C THR A 822 34.62 -27.91 25.85
N GLY A 823 34.31 -27.87 24.56
CA GLY A 823 34.95 -28.72 23.55
C GLY A 823 34.47 -28.43 22.13
N ILE A 824 35.25 -28.91 21.16
CA ILE A 824 34.94 -28.85 19.74
C ILE A 824 35.15 -30.26 19.17
N TYR A 825 34.14 -30.79 18.51
CA TYR A 825 34.09 -32.18 18.06
C TYR A 825 33.90 -32.26 16.55
N SER A 826 34.69 -33.08 15.88
CA SER A 826 34.55 -33.30 14.43
C SER A 826 33.24 -34.03 14.11
N ALA A 827 32.50 -33.52 13.12
CA ALA A 827 31.36 -34.19 12.48
C ALA A 827 31.80 -35.38 11.61
N GLY A 828 33.10 -35.48 11.32
CA GLY A 828 33.72 -36.57 10.59
C GLY A 828 33.74 -36.38 9.08
N TYR A 829 33.92 -37.50 8.38
CA TYR A 829 33.96 -37.57 6.92
C TYR A 829 33.09 -38.74 6.45
N GLU A 830 32.36 -38.55 5.35
CA GLU A 830 31.57 -39.61 4.72
C GLU A 830 32.46 -40.51 3.86
N ASP A 831 32.34 -41.83 4.02
CA ASP A 831 33.15 -42.80 3.28
C ASP A 831 32.43 -43.27 2.02
N HIS A 832 32.73 -42.60 0.91
CA HIS A 832 32.11 -42.88 -0.38
C HIS A 832 32.55 -44.20 -1.01
N SER A 833 33.45 -44.98 -0.39
CA SER A 833 33.64 -46.38 -0.77
C SER A 833 32.43 -47.26 -0.40
N THR A 834 31.61 -46.80 0.54
CA THR A 834 30.42 -47.53 1.04
C THR A 834 29.11 -46.79 0.80
N VAL A 835 29.14 -45.46 0.77
CA VAL A 835 27.96 -44.61 0.51
C VAL A 835 28.04 -44.06 -0.90
N ALA A 836 27.07 -44.40 -1.73
CA ALA A 836 27.01 -43.91 -3.10
C ALA A 836 26.68 -42.41 -3.10
N VAL A 837 27.40 -41.64 -3.92
CA VAL A 837 27.19 -40.20 -4.14
C VAL A 837 27.18 -39.93 -5.62
N ASP A 838 26.39 -38.95 -6.04
CA ASP A 838 26.48 -38.40 -7.38
C ASP A 838 27.27 -37.10 -7.33
N ILE A 839 28.41 -37.07 -8.00
CA ILE A 839 29.40 -36.00 -7.89
C ILE A 839 29.73 -35.36 -9.24
N ASP A 840 29.19 -35.87 -10.34
CA ASP A 840 29.44 -35.32 -11.67
C ASP A 840 28.43 -34.21 -11.99
N LYS A 841 28.81 -32.95 -11.74
CA LYS A 841 27.95 -31.79 -12.03
C LYS A 841 27.68 -31.56 -13.53
N LYS A 842 28.27 -32.35 -14.44
CA LYS A 842 28.24 -32.11 -15.89
C LYS A 842 27.08 -32.78 -16.61
N ASP A 843 26.56 -33.89 -16.08
CA ASP A 843 25.63 -34.75 -16.82
C ASP A 843 24.14 -34.45 -16.57
N GLU A 844 23.85 -33.57 -15.60
CA GLU A 844 22.50 -33.16 -15.20
C GLU A 844 21.59 -34.36 -14.84
N ALA A 845 22.18 -35.49 -14.39
CA ALA A 845 21.45 -36.74 -14.19
C ALA A 845 21.80 -37.41 -12.84
N TYR A 846 20.79 -37.75 -12.04
CA TYR A 846 21.00 -38.45 -10.76
C TYR A 846 21.50 -39.89 -10.95
N ASN A 847 22.79 -40.13 -10.70
CA ASN A 847 23.47 -41.40 -10.94
C ASN A 847 24.52 -41.75 -9.85
N PRO A 848 24.09 -41.97 -8.60
CA PRO A 848 25.00 -42.12 -7.47
C PRO A 848 25.86 -43.39 -7.57
N LYS A 849 27.15 -43.27 -7.27
CA LYS A 849 28.15 -44.36 -7.30
C LYS A 849 29.06 -44.31 -6.08
N THR A 850 29.67 -45.46 -5.78
CA THR A 850 30.72 -45.55 -4.75
C THR A 850 32.10 -45.33 -5.36
N TYR A 851 32.99 -44.67 -4.61
CA TYR A 851 34.34 -44.31 -5.00
C TYR A 851 35.34 -44.74 -3.91
N GLU A 852 36.18 -45.73 -4.22
CA GLU A 852 37.09 -46.40 -3.24
C GLU A 852 38.11 -45.47 -2.57
N SER A 853 38.46 -44.34 -3.19
CA SER A 853 39.50 -43.41 -2.72
C SER A 853 38.96 -42.03 -2.32
N LEU A 854 37.64 -41.88 -2.23
CA LEU A 854 36.98 -40.60 -1.97
C LEU A 854 36.34 -40.57 -0.57
N LYS A 855 36.50 -39.43 0.09
CA LYS A 855 35.73 -39.08 1.28
C LYS A 855 35.11 -37.70 1.10
N GLY A 856 33.87 -37.55 1.53
CA GLY A 856 33.19 -36.27 1.63
C GLY A 856 33.45 -35.64 2.99
N ILE A 857 33.60 -34.31 3.04
CA ILE A 857 33.62 -33.58 4.31
C ILE A 857 32.16 -33.45 4.76
N ARG A 858 31.88 -33.76 6.02
CA ARG A 858 30.56 -33.47 6.59
C ARG A 858 30.54 -32.02 7.05
N MET A 859 29.64 -31.22 6.49
CA MET A 859 29.50 -29.79 6.79
C MET A 859 28.13 -29.62 7.45
N PRO A 860 28.07 -29.75 8.79
CA PRO A 860 26.82 -29.59 9.51
C PRO A 860 26.44 -28.12 9.48
N ASP A 861 25.28 -27.81 8.90
CA ASP A 861 24.69 -26.47 8.88
C ASP A 861 23.62 -26.39 9.98
N SER A 862 22.33 -26.50 9.64
CA SER A 862 21.23 -26.47 10.60
C SER A 862 21.33 -27.60 11.64
N ILE A 863 21.07 -27.29 12.92
CA ILE A 863 21.14 -28.23 14.04
C ILE A 863 19.91 -28.15 14.95
N ALA A 864 19.41 -29.30 15.39
CA ALA A 864 18.35 -29.43 16.38
C ALA A 864 18.75 -30.38 17.51
N LEU A 865 18.24 -30.11 18.71
CA LEU A 865 18.42 -30.94 19.90
C LEU A 865 17.12 -31.70 20.19
N TYR A 866 17.21 -33.02 20.32
CA TYR A 866 16.08 -33.87 20.67
C TYR A 866 16.47 -34.86 21.78
N SER A 867 15.71 -34.87 22.87
CA SER A 867 15.93 -35.77 24.01
C SER A 867 14.93 -36.91 24.00
N THR A 868 15.40 -38.16 24.04
CA THR A 868 14.56 -39.34 24.22
C THR A 868 15.23 -40.39 25.09
N ASP A 869 14.45 -41.03 25.95
CA ASP A 869 14.93 -42.04 26.91
C ASP A 869 16.17 -41.60 27.74
N GLY A 870 16.27 -40.28 28.02
CA GLY A 870 17.38 -39.69 28.77
C GLY A 870 18.69 -39.56 28.00
N THR A 871 18.65 -39.67 26.66
CA THR A 871 19.77 -39.41 25.77
C THR A 871 19.43 -38.22 24.88
N ASP A 872 20.36 -37.28 24.80
CA ASP A 872 20.28 -36.13 23.91
C ASP A 872 20.89 -36.49 22.55
N TYR A 873 20.13 -36.20 21.50
CA TYR A 873 20.51 -36.41 20.11
C TYR A 873 20.60 -35.06 19.42
N LEU A 874 21.70 -34.86 18.70
CA LEU A 874 21.85 -33.77 17.75
C LEU A 874 21.45 -34.28 16.38
N VAL A 875 20.53 -33.57 15.72
CA VAL A 875 20.14 -33.82 14.34
C VAL A 875 20.66 -32.65 13.53
N THR A 876 21.49 -32.93 12.52
CA THR A 876 22.12 -31.91 11.68
C THR A 876 21.77 -32.12 10.22
N ALA A 877 21.51 -31.05 9.48
CA ALA A 877 21.53 -31.06 8.03
C ALA A 877 22.99 -31.01 7.55
N ASN A 878 23.33 -31.81 6.53
CA ASN A 878 24.67 -31.83 5.95
C ASN A 878 24.67 -31.07 4.62
N GLU A 879 24.30 -29.80 4.70
CA GLU A 879 24.02 -28.91 3.56
C GLU A 879 24.90 -27.66 3.56
N GLY A 880 25.85 -27.55 4.50
CA GLY A 880 26.68 -26.37 4.64
C GLY A 880 27.64 -26.12 3.48
N ASP A 881 28.09 -24.87 3.38
CA ASP A 881 28.82 -24.35 2.24
C ASP A 881 30.34 -24.26 2.45
N SER A 882 31.02 -23.90 1.36
CA SER A 882 32.48 -23.72 1.32
C SER A 882 32.84 -22.26 1.60
N ARG A 883 34.11 -21.98 1.95
CA ARG A 883 34.54 -20.59 2.18
C ARG A 883 34.74 -19.87 0.85
N GLU A 884 33.82 -18.97 0.52
CA GLU A 884 33.84 -18.12 -0.67
C GLU A 884 33.79 -16.63 -0.29
N TRP A 885 34.96 -16.06 0.04
CA TRP A 885 35.08 -14.69 0.54
C TRP A 885 35.85 -13.79 -0.41
N GLY A 886 35.17 -12.84 -1.06
CA GLY A 886 35.76 -11.98 -2.08
C GLY A 886 36.36 -12.79 -3.23
N ASP A 887 37.68 -12.68 -3.45
CA ASP A 887 38.40 -13.49 -4.46
C ASP A 887 38.90 -14.84 -3.92
N TYR A 888 38.66 -15.14 -2.63
CA TYR A 888 39.08 -16.39 -2.00
C TYR A 888 38.00 -17.47 -2.13
N LEU A 889 38.41 -18.66 -2.60
CA LEU A 889 37.57 -19.85 -2.66
C LEU A 889 38.39 -21.03 -2.15
N ASN A 890 37.87 -21.78 -1.17
CA ASN A 890 38.55 -22.98 -0.64
C ASN A 890 38.15 -24.28 -1.36
N GLU A 891 37.42 -24.17 -2.46
CA GLU A 891 37.09 -25.27 -3.37
C GLU A 891 37.62 -25.04 -4.79
N VAL A 892 37.78 -26.15 -5.52
CA VAL A 892 38.30 -26.17 -6.89
C VAL A 892 37.51 -27.19 -7.70
N GLU A 893 36.70 -26.70 -8.65
CA GLU A 893 36.07 -27.54 -9.66
C GLU A 893 37.10 -28.02 -10.70
N ARG A 894 37.06 -29.31 -11.04
CA ARG A 894 37.86 -29.92 -12.11
C ARG A 894 36.99 -30.81 -13.00
N ASP A 895 37.12 -30.68 -14.32
CA ASP A 895 36.57 -31.65 -15.29
C ASP A 895 37.50 -32.89 -15.32
N PHE A 896 37.25 -33.80 -14.39
CA PHE A 896 38.05 -34.98 -14.10
C PHE A 896 38.00 -35.99 -15.24
N GLY A 897 39.17 -36.46 -15.66
CA GLY A 897 39.34 -37.43 -16.73
C GLY A 897 40.78 -37.94 -16.82
N ASP A 898 41.12 -38.67 -17.88
CA ASP A 898 42.46 -39.26 -18.06
C ASP A 898 43.58 -38.22 -17.87
N GLY A 899 44.45 -38.45 -16.88
CA GLY A 899 45.59 -37.58 -16.57
C GLY A 899 45.31 -36.41 -15.61
N GLU A 900 44.05 -36.16 -15.24
CA GLU A 900 43.68 -35.17 -14.23
C GLU A 900 43.82 -35.75 -12.81
N THR A 901 44.09 -34.87 -11.85
CA THR A 901 44.28 -35.23 -10.44
C THR A 901 43.58 -34.25 -9.51
N SER A 902 43.32 -34.62 -8.26
CA SER A 902 42.84 -33.67 -7.22
C SER A 902 43.89 -32.59 -6.91
N PRO A 903 43.56 -31.50 -6.19
CA PRO A 903 44.54 -30.50 -5.75
C PRO A 903 45.77 -31.10 -5.04
N SER A 904 45.56 -32.14 -4.23
CA SER A 904 46.66 -32.85 -3.54
C SER A 904 47.45 -33.83 -4.42
N GLY A 905 46.99 -34.11 -5.64
CA GLY A 905 47.57 -35.11 -6.55
C GLY A 905 47.37 -36.57 -6.11
N LYS A 906 46.64 -36.82 -5.02
CA LYS A 906 46.45 -38.17 -4.45
C LYS A 906 45.32 -38.95 -5.10
N ILE A 907 44.30 -38.25 -5.59
CA ILE A 907 43.16 -38.83 -6.30
C ILE A 907 43.41 -38.60 -7.79
N THR A 908 43.36 -39.67 -8.57
CA THR A 908 43.52 -39.67 -10.03
C THR A 908 42.33 -40.38 -10.66
N ALA A 909 42.02 -40.11 -11.92
CA ALA A 909 40.92 -40.79 -12.60
C ALA A 909 41.08 -42.32 -12.54
N GLU A 910 42.31 -42.83 -12.63
CA GLU A 910 42.59 -44.27 -12.62
C GLU A 910 42.40 -44.93 -11.24
N ASN A 911 42.69 -44.20 -10.15
CA ASN A 911 42.62 -44.77 -8.80
C ASN A 911 41.28 -44.50 -8.08
N SER A 912 40.45 -43.61 -8.63
CA SER A 912 39.17 -43.22 -8.05
C SER A 912 37.99 -43.64 -8.91
N GLY A 913 38.16 -43.75 -10.23
CA GLY A 913 37.06 -43.92 -11.16
C GLY A 913 36.22 -42.64 -11.34
N LEU A 914 36.69 -41.50 -10.84
CA LEU A 914 36.04 -40.20 -11.04
C LEU A 914 36.15 -39.77 -12.50
N THR A 915 35.06 -39.18 -13.00
CA THR A 915 34.94 -38.58 -14.32
C THR A 915 34.01 -37.37 -14.23
N GLY A 916 34.16 -36.42 -15.14
CA GLY A 916 33.25 -35.26 -15.24
C GLY A 916 33.56 -34.16 -14.23
N LYS A 917 32.62 -33.24 -14.00
CA LYS A 917 32.89 -32.04 -13.19
C LYS A 917 32.76 -32.35 -11.70
N VAL A 918 33.90 -32.38 -11.01
CA VAL A 918 34.01 -32.72 -9.58
C VAL A 918 34.61 -31.54 -8.82
N VAL A 919 34.03 -31.22 -7.67
CA VAL A 919 34.52 -30.19 -6.75
C VAL A 919 35.39 -30.83 -5.67
N PHE A 920 36.56 -30.25 -5.41
CA PHE A 920 37.46 -30.65 -4.35
C PHE A 920 37.78 -29.47 -3.45
N PHE A 921 37.87 -29.68 -2.15
CA PHE A 921 38.47 -28.70 -1.23
C PHE A 921 39.97 -28.55 -1.50
N ASP A 922 40.45 -27.31 -1.54
CA ASP A 922 41.87 -26.97 -1.65
C ASP A 922 42.62 -27.32 -0.35
N SER A 923 43.87 -27.74 -0.47
CA SER A 923 44.63 -28.43 0.60
C SER A 923 45.74 -27.62 1.26
#